data_AF-A0A1J7JXF8-F1
#
_entry.id   AF-A0A1J7JXF8-F1
#
_cell.length_a   1.000
_cell.length_b   1.000
_cell.length_c   1.000
_cell.angle_alpha   90.00
_cell.angle_beta   90.00
_cell.angle_gamma   90.00
#
_symmetry.space_group_name_H-M   'P 1'
#
loop_
_entity.id
_entity.type
_entity.pdbx_description
1 polymer ?
#
loop_
_entity_poly.entity_id
_entity_poly.type
_entity_poly.pdbx_seq_one_letter_code
_entity_poly.pdbx_strand_id
1 'polypeptide(L)'
;MTHISVPSNRAGWVCTLFAALHLQLALWTSHAVADPDHVADTANWLQLPVSSIDGFFPTPWACGDTAPNPQNILQFHRNWHCTNPDRGTADWGRRFFGFHRQFLQGYDRYLASIGETYVQTWLAGQGAQIPVQHGTRPKNAPCSTCLDLDKSFKVPAVGGTLDTFTSVADIGAAIVGWHNSNHGRIATSSCSGSCGSDSTLLCGDMNCPRTSPRDPIFYRYHHIFDDVQNAWYTLQPVDIAIVLDRSGSMTSPSTANGPLSKLDAAKAAAGLFADLLEDGSSHKLGMVSFSTTASNPPDMPLTDASGAPAALSAALAGVHAGGLTSIGDGLEKATTLINGGAEKRKAILLMTDGIENTAPMIADAIPGLGDTHVCSVGFGAPWDLDGAKLQALSESQGGIYSSTVNDLELKKFFVFCFANIFDTFVGEDPFHTLPAHDLSSAPLVHHALLDEKITFVLSWNSTNPAADLRLAITTPSGSTLHLDSPGVQSRVGPSWHVVKVTKLPVYSERDGDWTVRAVRPIDTYVNGFTSRSFANASQGVQLVQNEIATLCPQGCNRTLYYEDFCEGADTFEAMTSIYASVIFGQTNLGTITRPANASAFAEALDRGNFDLLVYSAQYNNSVQPYDGVLTSLLCGGGFKAIISEGRTVSSASSILRCAGAIKTGGYGNYTGNFTSILPSTSQLLNGPANLQAPSCVIAPSYSLQPAKQANSSIEATFDSGVPAVIAVGKTGIDEDYFITILARSTGYLKPFLHRNNTYTLEPLVPTFHIPSTHWPDCGYSRINATVDVTRPLVSLAKILSQSSSNSTQKYSNTTITTPGNTTTSDASPRSNLIAALPNGPPVIATETTTFPLYDDGTHGDTTADDHYFAIALPPSYTAIDGEYALHAHFTLCQTSPCGKETCVRREAQQTITIISSIDGAGTSVVVTDVSGGYGYGRRTKVVGIRPVDADGTPLGPGLGGYLVVTTEGGAVVEGPVVDWDWRGTYEVRVSYEETGYGSPAVTVGVYGRTGVRVALA
;
A
#
# COMPACT_ATOMS: atom_id res chain seq x y z
N MET A 1 -52.36 14.66 42.21
CA MET A 1 -52.93 14.59 43.56
C MET A 1 -53.74 13.32 43.69
N THR A 2 -53.18 12.31 44.36
CA THR A 2 -53.85 11.36 45.28
C THR A 2 -52.77 10.41 45.78
N HIS A 3 -52.44 10.57 47.06
CA HIS A 3 -51.54 9.73 47.85
C HIS A 3 -52.09 8.31 48.04
N ILE A 4 -51.20 7.33 48.26
CA ILE A 4 -51.28 6.41 49.42
C ILE A 4 -49.87 5.90 49.74
N SER A 5 -49.57 5.97 51.03
CA SER A 5 -48.36 5.64 51.78
C SER A 5 -48.39 4.20 52.32
N VAL A 6 -47.23 3.52 52.40
CA VAL A 6 -46.98 2.41 53.35
C VAL A 6 -45.49 2.43 53.78
N PRO A 7 -45.15 2.08 55.05
CA PRO A 7 -44.03 2.66 55.79
C PRO A 7 -42.81 1.73 55.98
N SER A 8 -41.88 2.26 56.76
CA SER A 8 -40.55 1.79 57.13
C SER A 8 -40.50 0.71 58.23
N ASN A 9 -39.32 0.07 58.26
CA ASN A 9 -38.51 -0.30 59.43
C ASN A 9 -38.45 -1.76 59.94
N ARG A 10 -37.20 -2.24 59.85
CA ARG A 10 -36.35 -2.86 60.90
C ARG A 10 -36.43 -4.38 61.15
N ALA A 11 -35.39 -5.02 60.61
CA ALA A 11 -34.26 -5.59 61.36
C ALA A 11 -34.49 -6.81 62.26
N GLY A 12 -33.73 -7.87 61.93
CA GLY A 12 -33.07 -8.72 62.91
C GLY A 12 -33.15 -10.21 62.60
N TRP A 13 -32.01 -10.89 62.70
CA TRP A 13 -31.80 -12.36 62.67
C TRP A 13 -31.83 -12.92 61.23
N VAL A 14 -30.74 -13.36 60.61
CA VAL A 14 -29.76 -14.35 61.05
C VAL A 14 -28.40 -14.11 60.35
N CYS A 15 -27.37 -13.78 61.12
CA CYS A 15 -25.97 -14.05 60.77
C CYS A 15 -25.68 -15.51 61.11
N THR A 16 -25.04 -16.22 60.17
CA THR A 16 -24.21 -17.45 60.25
C THR A 16 -24.67 -18.63 59.39
N LEU A 17 -24.68 -18.50 58.04
CA LEU A 17 -24.47 -19.66 57.14
C LEU A 17 -24.15 -19.33 55.65
N PHE A 18 -23.55 -18.18 55.32
CA PHE A 18 -23.34 -17.75 53.92
C PHE A 18 -21.90 -17.34 53.54
N ALA A 19 -20.87 -17.88 54.21
CA ALA A 19 -19.47 -17.54 53.93
C ALA A 19 -18.63 -18.67 53.30
N ALA A 20 -19.23 -19.84 53.00
CA ALA A 20 -18.50 -20.98 52.41
C ALA A 20 -19.06 -21.48 51.06
N LEU A 21 -20.01 -20.75 50.46
CA LEU A 21 -20.66 -21.13 49.20
C LEU A 21 -20.56 -20.01 48.13
N HIS A 22 -19.48 -19.24 48.13
CA HIS A 22 -19.20 -18.18 47.14
C HIS A 22 -17.82 -18.32 46.46
N LEU A 23 -17.09 -19.41 46.71
CA LEU A 23 -15.78 -19.67 46.09
C LEU A 23 -15.77 -20.85 45.09
N GLN A 24 -16.93 -21.44 44.76
CA GLN A 24 -17.02 -22.60 43.86
C GLN A 24 -18.12 -22.47 42.78
N LEU A 25 -18.56 -21.25 42.48
CA LEU A 25 -19.55 -20.95 41.41
C LEU A 25 -19.01 -19.94 40.36
N ALA A 26 -17.69 -19.74 40.30
CA ALA A 26 -17.03 -18.87 39.31
C ALA A 26 -16.56 -19.61 38.05
N LEU A 27 -16.93 -20.87 37.90
CA LEU A 27 -16.71 -21.64 36.67
C LEU A 27 -18.09 -22.09 36.21
N TRP A 28 -18.41 -21.82 34.93
CA TRP A 28 -19.60 -22.23 34.18
C TRP A 28 -20.76 -21.21 34.09
N THR A 29 -20.74 -20.50 32.95
CA THR A 29 -21.82 -19.83 32.18
C THR A 29 -22.50 -18.58 32.74
N SER A 30 -22.15 -17.40 32.19
CA SER A 30 -23.09 -16.50 31.48
C SER A 30 -22.37 -15.30 30.87
N HIS A 31 -22.83 -14.90 29.69
CA HIS A 31 -22.36 -13.80 28.87
C HIS A 31 -22.56 -12.41 29.52
N ALA A 32 -21.65 -11.49 29.17
CA ALA A 32 -21.71 -10.02 29.18
C ALA A 32 -21.64 -9.27 30.53
N VAL A 33 -20.53 -8.55 30.72
CA VAL A 33 -20.59 -7.08 30.64
C VAL A 33 -19.50 -6.65 29.67
N ALA A 34 -19.93 -6.11 28.53
CA ALA A 34 -19.08 -5.42 27.59
C ALA A 34 -18.37 -4.24 28.27
N ASP A 35 -17.18 -4.01 27.80
CA ASP A 35 -16.17 -3.11 28.31
C ASP A 35 -16.49 -1.60 28.13
N PRO A 36 -16.29 -0.72 29.15
CA PRO A 36 -16.31 0.73 28.97
C PRO A 36 -14.92 1.35 28.70
N ASP A 37 -13.88 0.53 28.45
CA ASP A 37 -13.07 0.45 27.21
C ASP A 37 -11.66 -0.24 27.44
N HIS A 38 -11.45 -0.93 28.57
CA HIS A 38 -10.78 -2.26 28.80
C HIS A 38 -10.45 -2.48 30.30
N VAL A 39 -11.33 -2.03 31.21
CA VAL A 39 -11.01 -1.93 32.67
C VAL A 39 -10.75 -3.30 33.30
N ALA A 40 -11.65 -4.27 33.06
CA ALA A 40 -11.51 -5.62 33.61
C ALA A 40 -10.32 -6.35 33.00
N ASP A 41 -10.13 -6.21 31.69
CA ASP A 41 -9.03 -6.83 30.95
C ASP A 41 -7.67 -6.27 31.38
N THR A 42 -7.59 -4.95 31.57
CA THR A 42 -6.42 -4.28 32.15
C THR A 42 -6.10 -4.84 33.53
N ALA A 43 -7.10 -4.98 34.40
CA ALA A 43 -6.89 -5.50 35.75
C ALA A 43 -6.36 -6.95 35.75
N ASN A 44 -6.82 -7.79 34.80
CA ASN A 44 -6.35 -9.15 34.62
C ASN A 44 -4.92 -9.18 34.05
N TRP A 45 -4.66 -8.44 32.97
CA TRP A 45 -3.35 -8.28 32.34
C TRP A 45 -2.25 -7.94 33.36
N LEU A 46 -2.53 -6.96 34.23
CA LEU A 46 -1.56 -6.48 35.22
C LEU A 46 -1.17 -7.51 36.28
N GLN A 47 -2.00 -8.54 36.50
CA GLN A 47 -1.75 -9.62 37.45
C GLN A 47 -0.97 -10.79 36.83
N LEU A 48 -0.95 -10.89 35.50
CA LEU A 48 -0.25 -11.97 34.82
C LEU A 48 1.25 -11.91 35.12
N PRO A 49 1.91 -13.07 35.35
CA PRO A 49 3.36 -13.10 35.43
C PRO A 49 3.94 -12.73 34.07
N VAL A 50 5.02 -11.96 34.06
CA VAL A 50 5.72 -11.53 32.84
C VAL A 50 6.01 -12.71 31.89
N SER A 51 6.36 -13.87 32.45
CA SER A 51 6.67 -15.09 31.71
C SER A 51 5.46 -15.79 31.07
N SER A 52 4.23 -15.37 31.35
CA SER A 52 3.02 -16.00 30.79
C SER A 52 2.60 -15.43 29.44
N ILE A 53 3.22 -14.34 29.00
CA ILE A 53 2.86 -13.67 27.76
C ILE A 53 3.81 -14.12 26.67
N ASP A 54 3.27 -14.80 25.67
CA ASP A 54 4.06 -15.35 24.58
C ASP A 54 4.74 -14.25 23.74
N GLY A 55 6.00 -14.48 23.40
CA GLY A 55 6.86 -13.53 22.69
C GLY A 55 7.17 -12.23 23.46
N PHE A 56 6.81 -12.11 24.74
CA PHE A 56 7.11 -10.95 25.58
C PHE A 56 8.39 -11.21 26.38
N PHE A 57 9.51 -10.65 25.93
CA PHE A 57 10.84 -10.91 26.50
C PHE A 57 11.46 -9.66 27.14
N PRO A 58 10.93 -9.17 28.27
CA PRO A 58 11.48 -7.98 28.86
C PRO A 58 12.75 -8.24 29.66
N THR A 59 13.56 -7.19 29.83
CA THR A 59 14.66 -7.19 30.79
C THR A 59 14.11 -6.97 32.21
N PRO A 60 14.29 -7.89 33.18
CA PRO A 60 13.80 -7.68 34.54
C PRO A 60 14.52 -6.51 35.23
N TRP A 61 13.78 -5.67 35.98
CA TRP A 61 14.33 -4.60 36.82
C TRP A 61 14.00 -4.82 38.30
N ALA A 62 14.70 -4.15 39.22
CA ALA A 62 14.56 -4.38 40.67
C ALA A 62 14.71 -3.10 41.50
N CYS A 63 13.72 -2.75 42.32
CA CYS A 63 13.83 -1.65 43.29
C CYS A 63 14.59 -2.06 44.58
N GLY A 64 15.92 -2.23 44.51
CA GLY A 64 16.76 -2.67 45.64
C GLY A 64 16.70 -4.18 45.91
N ASP A 65 17.86 -4.77 46.30
CA ASP A 65 18.16 -6.22 46.36
C ASP A 65 17.62 -7.06 45.17
N THR A 66 17.81 -8.39 45.19
CA THR A 66 17.55 -9.26 44.02
C THR A 66 16.08 -9.23 43.57
N ALA A 67 15.86 -9.08 42.25
CA ALA A 67 14.53 -9.06 41.65
C ALA A 67 13.71 -10.31 42.04
N PRO A 68 12.47 -10.18 42.54
CA PRO A 68 11.63 -11.36 42.78
C PRO A 68 11.31 -12.02 41.43
N ASN A 69 11.57 -13.32 41.32
CA ASN A 69 11.16 -14.14 40.18
C ASN A 69 10.09 -15.13 40.67
N PRO A 70 8.82 -15.03 40.21
CA PRO A 70 8.31 -14.25 39.07
C PRO A 70 7.74 -12.86 39.43
N GLN A 71 7.91 -11.86 38.55
CA GLN A 71 7.23 -10.55 38.62
C GLN A 71 5.93 -10.59 37.82
N ASN A 72 4.87 -9.95 38.31
CA ASN A 72 3.72 -9.63 37.48
C ASN A 72 3.95 -8.37 36.63
N ILE A 73 3.12 -8.15 35.61
CA ILE A 73 3.25 -7.02 34.67
C ILE A 73 3.26 -5.66 35.40
N LEU A 74 2.43 -5.48 36.43
CA LEU A 74 2.42 -4.23 37.19
C LEU A 74 3.72 -4.01 37.98
N GLN A 75 4.25 -5.04 38.62
CA GLN A 75 5.54 -5.00 39.31
C GLN A 75 6.68 -4.68 38.35
N PHE A 76 6.65 -5.29 37.17
CA PHE A 76 7.61 -5.04 36.10
C PHE A 76 7.62 -3.56 35.69
N HIS A 77 6.46 -2.97 35.41
CA HIS A 77 6.35 -1.53 35.12
C HIS A 77 6.81 -0.65 36.30
N ARG A 78 6.46 -1.01 37.53
CA ARG A 78 6.92 -0.29 38.75
C ARG A 78 8.44 -0.29 38.86
N ASN A 79 9.08 -1.41 38.57
CA ASN A 79 10.52 -1.59 38.68
C ASN A 79 11.29 -0.80 37.61
N TRP A 80 10.74 -0.65 36.40
CA TRP A 80 11.28 0.23 35.34
C TRP A 80 11.51 1.66 35.85
N HIS A 81 10.51 2.23 36.53
CA HIS A 81 10.57 3.60 37.06
C HIS A 81 11.50 3.76 38.28
N CYS A 82 11.90 2.67 38.94
CA CYS A 82 12.82 2.71 40.07
C CYS A 82 14.29 2.69 39.65
N THR A 83 14.68 1.68 38.85
CA THR A 83 16.08 1.24 38.73
C THR A 83 16.52 1.02 37.31
N ASN A 84 15.86 1.63 36.34
CA ASN A 84 16.41 1.69 35.00
C ASN A 84 17.82 2.34 35.09
N PRO A 85 18.90 1.58 34.79
CA PRO A 85 20.27 2.07 34.92
C PRO A 85 20.59 3.18 33.91
N ASP A 86 19.80 3.27 32.83
CA ASP A 86 19.93 4.29 31.79
C ASP A 86 19.14 5.56 32.11
N ARG A 87 18.53 5.65 33.30
CA ARG A 87 17.81 6.86 33.73
C ARG A 87 18.79 8.04 33.83
N GLY A 88 18.63 9.02 32.94
CA GLY A 88 19.49 10.19 32.87
C GLY A 88 20.80 9.99 32.07
N THR A 89 20.94 8.86 31.35
CA THR A 89 22.02 8.65 30.37
C THR A 89 21.58 9.09 28.97
N ALA A 90 22.53 9.14 28.02
CA ALA A 90 22.24 9.46 26.62
C ALA A 90 21.37 8.40 25.91
N ASP A 91 21.27 7.18 26.46
CA ASP A 91 20.47 6.09 25.86
C ASP A 91 19.03 6.05 26.41
N TRP A 92 18.69 6.94 27.35
CA TRP A 92 17.38 6.99 28.00
C TRP A 92 16.21 6.99 27.00
N GLY A 93 16.31 7.77 25.91
CA GLY A 93 15.23 7.85 24.93
C GLY A 93 14.98 6.55 24.17
N ARG A 94 16.03 5.79 23.80
CA ARG A 94 15.87 4.48 23.16
C ARG A 94 15.22 3.48 24.11
N ARG A 95 15.69 3.48 25.36
CA ARG A 95 15.13 2.67 26.44
C ARG A 95 13.65 3.01 26.68
N PHE A 96 13.31 4.29 26.69
CA PHE A 96 11.94 4.78 26.82
C PHE A 96 11.04 4.22 25.71
N PHE A 97 11.38 4.41 24.43
CA PHE A 97 10.57 3.89 23.32
C PHE A 97 10.49 2.37 23.31
N GLY A 98 11.63 1.68 23.46
CA GLY A 98 11.68 0.21 23.44
C GLY A 98 10.84 -0.42 24.56
N PHE A 99 10.85 0.18 25.76
CA PHE A 99 9.99 -0.28 26.85
C PHE A 99 8.51 -0.12 26.54
N HIS A 100 8.08 1.07 26.11
CA HIS A 100 6.66 1.33 25.82
C HIS A 100 6.16 0.45 24.70
N ARG A 101 6.90 0.36 23.59
CA ARG A 101 6.54 -0.51 22.46
C ARG A 101 6.37 -1.97 22.90
N GLN A 102 7.33 -2.53 23.64
CA GLN A 102 7.23 -3.90 24.13
C GLN A 102 6.03 -4.09 25.07
N PHE A 103 5.79 -3.14 25.97
CA PHE A 103 4.69 -3.19 26.93
C PHE A 103 3.32 -3.12 26.26
N LEU A 104 3.16 -2.24 25.26
CA LEU A 104 1.93 -2.08 24.48
C LEU A 104 1.67 -3.31 23.60
N GLN A 105 2.67 -3.79 22.87
CA GLN A 105 2.56 -5.03 22.09
C GLN A 105 2.18 -6.24 22.96
N GLY A 106 2.72 -6.32 24.18
CA GLY A 106 2.33 -7.36 25.14
C GLY A 106 0.85 -7.29 25.50
N TYR A 107 0.31 -6.08 25.68
CA TYR A 107 -1.09 -5.86 25.97
C TYR A 107 -2.00 -6.17 24.77
N ASP A 108 -1.65 -5.73 23.57
CA ASP A 108 -2.40 -6.06 22.34
C ASP A 108 -2.44 -7.58 22.10
N ARG A 109 -1.32 -8.29 22.33
CA ARG A 109 -1.30 -9.76 22.27
C ARG A 109 -2.21 -10.41 23.29
N TYR A 110 -2.25 -9.87 24.51
CA TYR A 110 -3.17 -10.34 25.53
C TYR A 110 -4.63 -10.12 25.10
N LEU A 111 -4.99 -8.93 24.63
CA LEU A 111 -6.34 -8.65 24.11
C LEU A 111 -6.70 -9.59 22.96
N ALA A 112 -5.80 -9.78 21.99
CA ALA A 112 -6.00 -10.73 20.90
C ALA A 112 -6.22 -12.17 21.40
N SER A 113 -5.49 -12.60 22.44
CA SER A 113 -5.60 -13.95 23.00
C SER A 113 -6.95 -14.25 23.66
N ILE A 114 -7.62 -13.21 24.16
CA ILE A 114 -8.97 -13.30 24.72
C ILE A 114 -10.05 -12.86 23.71
N GLY A 115 -9.63 -12.47 22.51
CA GLY A 115 -10.54 -12.13 21.42
C GLY A 115 -11.03 -10.70 21.35
N GLU A 116 -10.42 -9.81 22.12
CA GLU A 116 -10.75 -8.40 22.19
C GLU A 116 -10.07 -7.59 21.08
N THR A 117 -10.50 -6.34 20.92
CA THR A 117 -10.03 -5.41 19.89
C THR A 117 -8.66 -4.82 20.23
N TYR A 118 -7.89 -4.44 19.21
CA TYR A 118 -6.66 -3.70 19.42
C TYR A 118 -6.93 -2.27 19.91
N VAL A 119 -5.94 -1.71 20.61
CA VAL A 119 -6.05 -0.39 21.22
C VAL A 119 -5.78 0.70 20.16
N GLN A 120 -6.70 1.65 20.02
CA GLN A 120 -6.51 2.84 19.19
C GLN A 120 -5.60 3.86 19.90
N THR A 121 -4.78 4.58 19.14
CA THR A 121 -4.01 5.72 19.66
C THR A 121 -4.95 6.83 20.12
N TRP A 122 -4.80 7.32 21.35
CA TRP A 122 -5.49 8.52 21.83
C TRP A 122 -4.50 9.68 21.99
N LEU A 123 -4.80 10.82 21.37
CA LEU A 123 -4.00 12.02 21.51
C LEU A 123 -4.50 12.89 22.68
N ALA A 124 -3.60 13.13 23.63
CA ALA A 124 -3.83 14.18 24.61
C ALA A 124 -3.79 15.55 23.93
N GLY A 125 -4.86 16.32 24.10
CA GLY A 125 -4.98 17.67 23.54
C GLY A 125 -6.00 18.50 24.32
N GLN A 126 -5.97 19.81 24.13
CA GLN A 126 -6.84 20.71 24.89
C GLN A 126 -8.32 20.45 24.52
N GLY A 127 -9.07 19.89 25.46
CA GLY A 127 -10.48 19.54 25.25
C GLY A 127 -10.72 18.17 24.62
N ALA A 128 -9.66 17.40 24.35
CA ALA A 128 -9.76 16.02 23.89
C ALA A 128 -10.62 15.19 24.85
N GLN A 129 -11.52 14.37 24.31
CA GLN A 129 -12.38 13.50 25.10
C GLN A 129 -11.58 12.29 25.55
N ILE A 130 -11.54 11.99 26.84
CA ILE A 130 -10.91 10.77 27.35
C ILE A 130 -11.90 9.61 27.17
N PRO A 131 -11.66 8.67 26.23
CA PRO A 131 -12.65 7.68 25.82
C PRO A 131 -13.01 6.71 26.94
N VAL A 132 -12.06 6.33 27.78
CA VAL A 132 -12.27 5.29 28.78
C VAL A 132 -12.83 5.85 30.09
N GLN A 133 -13.93 5.27 30.57
CA GLN A 133 -14.36 5.46 31.95
C GLN A 133 -13.37 4.81 32.92
N HIS A 134 -12.98 5.51 33.99
CA HIS A 134 -12.14 4.94 35.05
C HIS A 134 -12.47 5.57 36.40
N GLY A 135 -12.71 4.77 37.44
CA GLY A 135 -13.13 5.26 38.75
C GLY A 135 -14.33 6.20 38.67
N THR A 136 -14.19 7.44 39.16
CA THR A 136 -15.23 8.49 39.07
C THR A 136 -15.13 9.36 37.81
N ARG A 137 -14.12 9.18 36.96
CA ARG A 137 -14.01 9.91 35.69
C ARG A 137 -15.01 9.29 34.71
N PRO A 138 -16.02 10.03 34.21
CA PRO A 138 -16.99 9.50 33.26
C PRO A 138 -16.35 9.20 31.91
N LYS A 139 -16.98 8.32 31.13
CA LYS A 139 -16.65 8.10 29.71
C LYS A 139 -16.70 9.42 28.95
N ASN A 140 -15.78 9.66 28.02
CA ASN A 140 -15.67 10.89 27.23
C ASN A 140 -15.57 12.15 28.10
N ALA A 141 -14.78 12.10 29.19
CA ALA A 141 -14.52 13.31 29.99
C ALA A 141 -13.57 14.25 29.23
N PRO A 142 -13.88 15.56 29.08
CA PRO A 142 -13.00 16.49 28.40
C PRO A 142 -11.73 16.74 29.22
N CYS A 143 -10.55 16.59 28.60
CA CYS A 143 -9.28 17.00 29.18
C CYS A 143 -8.96 18.45 28.81
N SER A 144 -9.65 19.41 29.44
CA SER A 144 -9.48 20.85 29.16
C SER A 144 -8.09 21.41 29.47
N THR A 145 -7.27 20.66 30.19
CA THR A 145 -5.91 21.04 30.56
C THR A 145 -4.85 20.21 29.84
N CYS A 146 -5.19 19.19 29.05
CA CYS A 146 -4.20 18.41 28.31
C CYS A 146 -3.44 19.30 27.29
N LEU A 147 -2.21 18.91 26.99
CA LEU A 147 -1.34 19.60 26.04
C LEU A 147 -1.32 18.85 24.72
N ASP A 148 -1.57 19.56 23.63
CA ASP A 148 -1.45 19.03 22.26
C ASP A 148 -0.03 18.52 21.99
N LEU A 149 0.12 17.61 21.03
CA LEU A 149 1.43 17.13 20.59
C LEU A 149 2.25 18.30 20.04
N ASP A 150 3.44 18.49 20.60
CA ASP A 150 4.34 19.55 20.18
C ASP A 150 4.70 19.41 18.68
N LYS A 151 4.75 20.55 17.99
CA LYS A 151 5.01 20.62 16.54
C LYS A 151 6.34 19.96 16.14
N SER A 152 7.31 19.91 17.05
CA SER A 152 8.58 19.21 16.81
C SER A 152 8.42 17.71 16.56
N PHE A 153 7.33 17.09 17.04
CA PHE A 153 7.04 15.67 16.82
C PHE A 153 6.16 15.40 15.59
N LYS A 154 5.86 16.44 14.79
CA LYS A 154 5.10 16.32 13.55
C LYS A 154 6.01 16.33 12.33
N VAL A 155 5.56 15.74 11.22
CA VAL A 155 6.36 15.70 9.98
C VAL A 155 6.47 17.09 9.33
N PRO A 156 7.54 17.37 8.56
CA PRO A 156 7.72 18.65 7.88
C PRO A 156 6.55 19.07 6.99
N ALA A 157 5.86 18.10 6.37
CA ALA A 157 4.72 18.36 5.49
C ALA A 157 3.56 19.08 6.19
N VAL A 158 3.39 18.91 7.51
CA VAL A 158 2.40 19.65 8.33
C VAL A 158 3.03 20.81 9.12
N GLY A 159 4.25 21.21 8.74
CA GLY A 159 5.01 22.30 9.35
C GLY A 159 5.78 21.91 10.61
N GLY A 160 5.90 20.61 10.91
CA GLY A 160 6.70 20.12 12.02
C GLY A 160 8.20 20.04 11.72
N THR A 161 8.96 19.49 12.66
CA THR A 161 10.42 19.37 12.56
C THR A 161 10.93 17.99 12.98
N LEU A 162 10.10 16.95 12.83
CA LEU A 162 10.45 15.60 13.26
C LEU A 162 11.71 15.08 12.55
N ASP A 163 11.93 15.48 11.29
CA ASP A 163 13.12 15.18 10.49
C ASP A 163 14.44 15.71 11.09
N THR A 164 14.39 16.71 11.96
CA THR A 164 15.59 17.32 12.57
C THR A 164 16.21 16.46 13.67
N PHE A 165 15.48 15.49 14.22
CA PHE A 165 16.03 14.58 15.23
C PHE A 165 16.98 13.57 14.60
N THR A 166 18.18 13.42 15.18
CA THR A 166 19.22 12.54 14.64
C THR A 166 19.11 11.08 15.11
N SER A 167 18.32 10.84 16.16
CA SER A 167 18.11 9.50 16.71
C SER A 167 16.83 9.41 17.53
N VAL A 168 16.31 8.17 17.67
CA VAL A 168 15.24 7.83 18.61
C VAL A 168 15.57 8.22 20.06
N ALA A 169 16.85 8.23 20.43
CA ALA A 169 17.27 8.70 21.75
C ALA A 169 16.91 10.18 21.97
N ASP A 170 17.14 11.01 20.96
CA ASP A 170 16.89 12.45 21.02
C ASP A 170 15.40 12.75 21.08
N ILE A 171 14.60 12.04 20.27
CA ILE A 171 13.13 12.13 20.30
C ILE A 171 12.62 11.75 21.70
N GLY A 172 13.11 10.63 22.24
CA GLY A 172 12.68 10.13 23.54
C GLY A 172 13.03 11.09 24.67
N ALA A 173 14.22 11.69 24.62
CA ALA A 173 14.63 12.72 25.58
C ALA A 173 13.75 13.98 25.50
N ALA A 174 13.36 14.41 24.29
CA ALA A 174 12.54 15.59 24.08
C ALA A 174 11.07 15.38 24.51
N ILE A 175 10.48 14.22 24.20
CA ILE A 175 9.04 14.00 24.42
C ILE A 175 8.67 13.72 25.88
N VAL A 176 9.62 13.25 26.71
CA VAL A 176 9.37 12.86 28.11
C VAL A 176 8.77 13.99 28.96
N GLY A 177 9.16 15.24 28.72
CA GLY A 177 8.62 16.39 29.46
C GLY A 177 7.13 16.65 29.19
N TRP A 178 6.75 16.61 27.90
CA TRP A 178 5.36 16.65 27.46
C TRP A 178 4.58 15.45 28.01
N HIS A 179 5.17 14.25 27.87
CA HIS A 179 4.57 13.00 28.33
C HIS A 179 4.20 13.04 29.82
N ASN A 180 5.16 13.41 30.68
CA ASN A 180 4.96 13.47 32.13
C ASN A 180 3.94 14.54 32.53
N SER A 181 3.89 15.66 31.81
CA SER A 181 2.93 16.73 32.08
C SER A 181 1.50 16.27 31.83
N ASN A 182 1.29 15.50 30.76
CA ASN A 182 -0.04 14.99 30.40
C ASN A 182 -0.54 13.90 31.35
N HIS A 183 0.33 13.06 31.96
CA HIS A 183 -0.06 12.13 33.03
C HIS A 183 -0.85 12.83 34.16
N GLY A 184 -0.34 13.95 34.69
CA GLY A 184 -1.04 14.72 35.74
C GLY A 184 -2.31 15.42 35.25
N ARG A 185 -2.34 15.88 34.00
CA ARG A 185 -3.50 16.55 33.39
C ARG A 185 -4.64 15.56 33.14
N ILE A 186 -4.33 14.38 32.63
CA ILE A 186 -5.29 13.28 32.46
C ILE A 186 -5.85 12.86 33.82
N ALA A 187 -4.99 12.71 34.84
CA ALA A 187 -5.42 12.28 36.18
C ALA A 187 -6.38 13.26 36.88
N THR A 188 -6.29 14.55 36.56
CA THR A 188 -7.11 15.61 37.16
C THR A 188 -8.32 15.98 36.31
N SER A 189 -8.48 15.37 35.14
CA SER A 189 -9.64 15.58 34.26
C SER A 189 -10.91 15.02 34.89
N SER A 190 -11.80 15.91 35.36
CA SER A 190 -13.09 15.54 35.95
C SER A 190 -12.99 14.53 37.12
N CYS A 191 -11.88 14.56 37.88
CA CYS A 191 -11.55 13.63 38.96
C CYS A 191 -10.93 14.36 40.16
N SER A 192 -11.20 13.91 41.39
CA SER A 192 -10.64 14.47 42.63
C SER A 192 -9.83 13.46 43.48
N GLY A 193 -9.40 12.34 42.89
CA GLY A 193 -8.63 11.29 43.57
C GLY A 193 -7.12 11.55 43.56
N SER A 194 -6.42 11.31 44.66
CA SER A 194 -4.95 11.25 44.70
C SER A 194 -4.46 9.84 44.39
N CYS A 195 -3.16 9.68 44.09
CA CYS A 195 -2.57 8.36 44.01
C CYS A 195 -2.37 7.81 45.43
N GLY A 196 -3.15 6.81 45.82
CA GLY A 196 -3.07 6.30 47.20
C GLY A 196 -3.96 5.09 47.48
N SER A 197 -3.30 3.98 47.81
CA SER A 197 -3.79 2.60 48.03
C SER A 197 -4.00 1.76 46.76
N ASP A 198 -3.75 0.45 46.85
CA ASP A 198 -3.81 -0.54 45.76
C ASP A 198 -5.24 -0.82 45.24
N SER A 199 -6.07 0.21 45.09
CA SER A 199 -7.42 0.08 44.52
C SER A 199 -7.40 0.37 43.02
N THR A 200 -8.11 -0.44 42.25
CA THR A 200 -8.30 -0.27 40.79
C THR A 200 -9.44 0.70 40.44
N LEU A 201 -10.00 1.41 41.44
CA LEU A 201 -11.21 2.25 41.29
C LEU A 201 -10.92 3.75 41.38
N LEU A 202 -9.65 4.16 41.42
CA LEU A 202 -9.27 5.57 41.54
C LEU A 202 -8.94 6.17 40.18
N CYS A 203 -9.71 7.18 39.75
CA CYS A 203 -9.47 7.91 38.51
C CYS A 203 -8.15 8.71 38.48
N GLY A 204 -7.46 8.85 39.62
CA GLY A 204 -6.18 9.56 39.75
C GLY A 204 -4.94 8.69 39.47
N ASP A 205 -5.10 7.44 39.01
CA ASP A 205 -4.00 6.50 38.78
C ASP A 205 -2.93 7.03 37.81
N MET A 206 -3.35 7.80 36.79
CA MET A 206 -2.46 8.47 35.83
C MET A 206 -1.51 9.48 36.50
N ASN A 207 -1.79 9.97 37.72
CA ASN A 207 -0.93 10.96 38.37
C ASN A 207 0.41 10.38 38.84
N CYS A 208 0.50 9.05 38.97
CA CYS A 208 1.66 8.37 39.53
C CYS A 208 2.18 7.32 38.54
N PRO A 209 3.34 7.55 37.89
CA PRO A 209 3.87 6.65 36.85
C PRO A 209 4.08 5.20 37.29
N ARG A 210 4.12 4.88 38.60
CA ARG A 210 4.23 3.49 39.09
C ARG A 210 2.89 2.74 39.07
N THR A 211 1.78 3.43 38.96
CA THR A 211 0.42 2.88 39.03
C THR A 211 -0.43 3.24 37.81
N SER A 212 0.05 4.13 36.94
CA SER A 212 -0.67 4.59 35.75
C SER A 212 -1.20 3.48 34.83
N PRO A 213 -0.56 2.30 34.65
CA PRO A 213 -1.14 1.24 33.82
C PRO A 213 -2.49 0.70 34.31
N ARG A 214 -2.91 1.02 35.54
CA ARG A 214 -4.24 0.64 36.06
C ARG A 214 -5.39 1.41 35.43
N ASP A 215 -5.12 2.58 34.87
CA ASP A 215 -6.10 3.36 34.12
C ASP A 215 -5.99 2.94 32.64
N PRO A 216 -7.04 2.37 32.01
CA PRO A 216 -6.92 1.86 30.64
C PRO A 216 -6.57 2.95 29.61
N ILE A 217 -6.80 4.24 29.91
CA ILE A 217 -6.34 5.34 29.06
C ILE A 217 -4.82 5.35 28.89
N PHE A 218 -4.07 4.74 29.83
CA PHE A 218 -2.63 4.54 29.72
C PHE A 218 -2.28 3.92 28.37
N TYR A 219 -2.91 2.83 27.97
CA TYR A 219 -2.54 2.11 26.76
C TYR A 219 -2.77 2.97 25.52
N ARG A 220 -3.99 3.51 25.35
CA ARG A 220 -4.33 4.41 24.24
C ARG A 220 -3.38 5.61 24.15
N TYR A 221 -3.09 6.26 25.29
CA TYR A 221 -2.22 7.43 25.33
C TYR A 221 -0.77 7.11 24.95
N HIS A 222 -0.22 5.95 25.34
CA HIS A 222 1.17 5.63 25.04
C HIS A 222 1.38 5.10 23.62
N HIS A 223 0.34 4.67 22.89
CA HIS A 223 0.45 4.32 21.46
C HIS A 223 0.90 5.50 20.58
N ILE A 224 0.77 6.74 21.04
CA ILE A 224 1.32 7.91 20.33
C ILE A 224 2.83 7.81 20.13
N PHE A 225 3.54 7.08 20.99
CA PHE A 225 4.97 6.85 20.85
C PHE A 225 5.27 5.99 19.63
N ASP A 226 4.46 4.98 19.36
CA ASP A 226 4.61 4.18 18.15
C ASP A 226 4.38 5.06 16.92
N ASP A 227 3.38 5.93 16.91
CA ASP A 227 3.11 6.83 15.77
C ASP A 227 4.22 7.86 15.55
N VAL A 228 4.76 8.48 16.61
CA VAL A 228 5.89 9.42 16.52
C VAL A 228 7.15 8.71 16.03
N GLN A 229 7.47 7.54 16.60
CA GLN A 229 8.66 6.79 16.24
C GLN A 229 8.56 6.26 14.80
N ASN A 230 7.40 5.73 14.41
CA ASN A 230 7.15 5.23 13.05
C ASN A 230 7.23 6.36 12.03
N ALA A 231 6.60 7.52 12.28
CA ALA A 231 6.70 8.69 11.40
C ALA A 231 8.15 9.22 11.28
N TRP A 232 8.95 9.12 12.34
CA TRP A 232 10.36 9.48 12.22
C TRP A 232 11.13 8.47 11.37
N TYR A 233 10.88 7.18 11.56
CA TYR A 233 11.50 6.12 10.76
C TYR A 233 11.17 6.26 9.27
N THR A 234 9.94 6.64 8.90
CA THR A 234 9.56 6.83 7.49
C THR A 234 10.43 7.87 6.77
N LEU A 235 11.01 8.82 7.52
CA LEU A 235 11.91 9.87 7.04
C LEU A 235 13.39 9.45 6.93
N GLN A 236 13.78 8.32 7.53
CA GLN A 236 15.18 7.86 7.55
C GLN A 236 15.52 6.98 6.34
N PRO A 237 16.81 6.91 5.95
CA PRO A 237 17.29 5.88 5.03
C PRO A 237 16.99 4.47 5.53
N VAL A 238 16.88 3.51 4.61
CA VAL A 238 16.43 2.14 4.91
C VAL A 238 17.22 1.13 4.08
N ASP A 239 17.60 0.02 4.73
CA ASP A 239 18.10 -1.19 4.07
C ASP A 239 16.92 -2.12 3.78
N ILE A 240 16.72 -2.47 2.52
CA ILE A 240 15.54 -3.19 2.03
C ILE A 240 15.98 -4.53 1.43
N ALA A 241 15.27 -5.61 1.75
CA ALA A 241 15.37 -6.86 1.03
C ALA A 241 14.07 -7.19 0.29
N ILE A 242 14.17 -7.43 -1.02
CA ILE A 242 13.13 -8.14 -1.76
C ILE A 242 13.35 -9.64 -1.52
N VAL A 243 12.31 -10.31 -1.03
CA VAL A 243 12.30 -11.74 -0.70
C VAL A 243 11.34 -12.43 -1.65
N LEU A 244 11.89 -13.10 -2.66
CA LEU A 244 11.12 -13.59 -3.82
C LEU A 244 11.00 -15.12 -3.80
N ASP A 245 9.78 -15.61 -3.80
CA ASP A 245 9.52 -17.03 -3.98
C ASP A 245 9.94 -17.50 -5.39
N ARG A 246 10.68 -18.60 -5.43
CA ARG A 246 11.07 -19.33 -6.64
C ARG A 246 10.81 -20.82 -6.49
N SER A 247 9.79 -21.21 -5.72
CA SER A 247 9.29 -22.58 -5.63
C SER A 247 8.74 -23.08 -6.98
N GLY A 248 8.51 -24.38 -7.10
CA GLY A 248 8.08 -25.00 -8.37
C GLY A 248 6.76 -24.45 -8.91
N SER A 249 5.83 -24.05 -8.04
CA SER A 249 4.53 -23.45 -8.42
C SER A 249 4.67 -22.19 -9.25
N MET A 250 5.76 -21.44 -9.06
CA MET A 250 6.08 -20.22 -9.80
C MET A 250 6.38 -20.44 -11.31
N THR A 251 6.55 -21.70 -11.75
CA THR A 251 6.61 -22.06 -13.18
C THR A 251 5.26 -21.96 -13.89
N SER A 252 4.16 -21.96 -13.13
CA SER A 252 2.80 -21.93 -13.67
C SER A 252 2.54 -20.62 -14.41
N PRO A 253 1.67 -20.60 -15.43
CA PRO A 253 1.23 -19.36 -16.06
C PRO A 253 0.64 -18.40 -15.05
N SER A 254 0.96 -17.11 -15.17
CA SER A 254 0.45 -16.04 -14.31
C SER A 254 -1.05 -15.79 -14.52
N THR A 255 -1.52 -15.94 -15.76
CA THR A 255 -2.92 -15.88 -16.15
C THR A 255 -3.32 -17.12 -16.93
N ALA A 256 -4.61 -17.46 -16.95
CA ALA A 256 -5.11 -18.61 -17.69
C ALA A 256 -4.78 -18.50 -19.19
N ASN A 257 -3.88 -19.36 -19.68
CA ASN A 257 -3.33 -19.36 -21.05
C ASN A 257 -2.41 -18.16 -21.40
N GLY A 258 -1.93 -17.41 -20.41
CA GLY A 258 -0.96 -16.33 -20.60
C GLY A 258 0.44 -16.85 -20.96
N PRO A 259 1.25 -16.06 -21.68
CA PRO A 259 2.61 -16.45 -22.07
C PRO A 259 3.65 -16.29 -20.94
N LEU A 260 3.32 -15.53 -19.89
CA LEU A 260 4.21 -15.25 -18.76
C LEU A 260 4.01 -16.28 -17.65
N SER A 261 5.12 -16.72 -17.03
CA SER A 261 5.05 -17.46 -15.78
C SER A 261 4.78 -16.52 -14.61
N LYS A 262 4.33 -17.08 -13.48
CA LYS A 262 4.18 -16.29 -12.26
C LYS A 262 5.51 -15.65 -11.83
N LEU A 263 6.61 -16.38 -12.00
CA LEU A 263 7.96 -15.85 -11.74
C LEU A 263 8.30 -14.66 -12.64
N ASP A 264 7.89 -14.65 -13.92
CA ASP A 264 8.15 -13.53 -14.81
C ASP A 264 7.40 -12.27 -14.38
N ALA A 265 6.14 -12.42 -13.98
CA ALA A 265 5.34 -11.32 -13.41
C ALA A 265 5.98 -10.78 -12.12
N ALA A 266 6.45 -11.68 -11.25
CA ALA A 266 7.15 -11.34 -10.01
C ALA A 266 8.44 -10.55 -10.26
N LYS A 267 9.25 -10.97 -11.24
CA LYS A 267 10.46 -10.27 -11.67
C LYS A 267 10.15 -8.87 -12.21
N ALA A 268 9.08 -8.73 -13.00
CA ALA A 268 8.65 -7.44 -13.50
C ALA A 268 8.23 -6.48 -12.37
N ALA A 269 7.46 -6.96 -11.39
CA ALA A 269 7.06 -6.17 -10.23
C ALA A 269 8.24 -5.76 -9.35
N ALA A 270 9.21 -6.66 -9.12
CA ALA A 270 10.46 -6.35 -8.43
C ALA A 270 11.29 -5.28 -9.18
N GLY A 271 11.34 -5.36 -10.51
CA GLY A 271 11.98 -4.35 -11.36
C GLY A 271 11.34 -2.96 -11.20
N LEU A 272 9.99 -2.89 -11.22
CA LEU A 272 9.26 -1.64 -10.97
C LEU A 272 9.60 -1.07 -9.59
N PHE A 273 9.62 -1.89 -8.54
CA PHE A 273 9.97 -1.45 -7.19
C PHE A 273 11.36 -0.81 -7.13
N ALA A 274 12.36 -1.41 -7.79
CA ALA A 274 13.70 -0.82 -7.83
C ALA A 274 13.72 0.54 -8.55
N ASP A 275 12.95 0.72 -9.63
CA ASP A 275 12.87 1.99 -10.37
C ASP A 275 12.15 3.11 -9.58
N LEU A 276 11.36 2.76 -8.56
CA LEU A 276 10.76 3.74 -7.64
C LEU A 276 11.79 4.37 -6.70
N LEU A 277 12.93 3.70 -6.43
CA LEU A 277 13.97 4.24 -5.53
C LEU A 277 14.52 5.57 -6.07
N GLU A 278 14.59 6.59 -5.21
CA GLU A 278 15.10 7.90 -5.58
C GLU A 278 16.62 7.88 -5.73
N ASP A 279 17.14 8.31 -6.89
CA ASP A 279 18.60 8.43 -7.07
C ASP A 279 19.15 9.46 -6.09
N GLY A 280 20.31 9.17 -5.50
CA GLY A 280 20.95 10.05 -4.52
C GLY A 280 20.39 9.95 -3.11
N SER A 281 19.35 9.13 -2.89
CA SER A 281 18.97 8.70 -1.55
C SER A 281 20.01 7.74 -0.96
N SER A 282 20.05 7.65 0.37
CA SER A 282 20.89 6.67 1.08
C SER A 282 20.20 5.31 1.24
N HIS A 283 19.08 5.07 0.56
CA HIS A 283 18.40 3.78 0.58
C HIS A 283 19.27 2.72 -0.10
N LYS A 284 19.25 1.50 0.44
CA LYS A 284 19.91 0.35 -0.17
C LYS A 284 18.91 -0.76 -0.40
N LEU A 285 19.06 -1.43 -1.53
CA LEU A 285 18.26 -2.58 -1.91
C LEU A 285 19.15 -3.81 -2.01
N GLY A 286 18.68 -4.94 -1.50
CA GLY A 286 19.24 -6.25 -1.75
C GLY A 286 18.12 -7.25 -2.08
N MET A 287 18.50 -8.47 -2.44
CA MET A 287 17.56 -9.51 -2.83
C MET A 287 17.98 -10.87 -2.29
N VAL A 288 16.97 -11.61 -1.83
CA VAL A 288 17.04 -13.04 -1.52
C VAL A 288 15.88 -13.73 -2.24
N SER A 289 16.15 -14.84 -2.91
CA SER A 289 15.12 -15.74 -3.42
C SER A 289 15.08 -17.03 -2.61
N PHE A 290 13.91 -17.64 -2.50
CA PHE A 290 13.74 -18.85 -1.71
C PHE A 290 12.90 -19.92 -2.41
N SER A 291 13.19 -21.17 -2.08
CA SER A 291 12.43 -22.36 -2.49
C SER A 291 12.49 -23.35 -1.34
N THR A 292 13.00 -24.57 -1.53
CA THR A 292 13.34 -25.51 -0.44
C THR A 292 14.32 -24.87 0.55
N THR A 293 15.23 -24.05 0.04
CA THR A 293 16.11 -23.18 0.82
C THR A 293 16.21 -21.80 0.15
N ALA A 294 16.55 -20.78 0.93
CA ALA A 294 16.90 -19.45 0.48
C ALA A 294 18.30 -19.41 -0.17
N SER A 295 18.52 -18.42 -1.03
CA SER A 295 19.83 -18.14 -1.64
C SER A 295 20.87 -17.83 -0.56
N ASN A 296 22.01 -18.51 -0.60
CA ASN A 296 23.16 -18.22 0.25
C ASN A 296 24.47 -18.46 -0.54
N PRO A 297 25.26 -17.42 -0.90
CA PRO A 297 25.07 -16.00 -0.59
C PRO A 297 23.75 -15.41 -1.14
N PRO A 298 23.31 -14.23 -0.67
CA PRO A 298 22.13 -13.54 -1.21
C PRO A 298 22.30 -13.29 -2.72
N ASP A 299 21.20 -13.36 -3.49
CA ASP A 299 21.21 -13.15 -4.95
C ASP A 299 21.73 -11.76 -5.34
N MET A 300 21.42 -10.75 -4.52
CA MET A 300 21.93 -9.40 -4.66
C MET A 300 22.33 -8.85 -3.27
N PRO A 301 23.59 -8.45 -3.06
CA PRO A 301 23.99 -7.76 -1.84
C PRO A 301 23.34 -6.36 -1.77
N LEU A 302 23.34 -5.76 -0.57
CA LEU A 302 22.86 -4.39 -0.40
C LEU A 302 23.61 -3.43 -1.33
N THR A 303 22.87 -2.79 -2.21
CA THR A 303 23.35 -1.91 -3.28
C THR A 303 22.64 -0.57 -3.17
N ASP A 304 23.37 0.53 -3.38
CA ASP A 304 22.81 1.88 -3.33
C ASP A 304 21.69 2.07 -4.36
N ALA A 305 20.69 2.91 -4.01
CA ALA A 305 19.50 3.19 -4.81
C ALA A 305 19.78 3.46 -6.31
N SER A 306 20.84 4.19 -6.64
CA SER A 306 21.19 4.51 -8.04
C SER A 306 21.70 3.32 -8.85
N GLY A 307 22.33 2.33 -8.21
CA GLY A 307 22.82 1.11 -8.84
C GLY A 307 21.85 -0.07 -8.74
N ALA A 308 20.88 0.02 -7.83
CA ALA A 308 19.97 -1.06 -7.50
C ALA A 308 19.17 -1.60 -8.70
N PRO A 309 18.59 -0.78 -9.61
CA PRO A 309 17.84 -1.31 -10.76
C PRO A 309 18.68 -2.21 -11.67
N ALA A 310 19.91 -1.81 -12.00
CA ALA A 310 20.80 -2.58 -12.86
C ALA A 310 21.27 -3.88 -12.18
N ALA A 311 21.63 -3.80 -10.89
CA ALA A 311 22.05 -4.96 -10.11
C ALA A 311 20.91 -5.96 -9.90
N LEU A 312 19.69 -5.48 -9.61
CA LEU A 312 18.51 -6.32 -9.45
C LEU A 312 18.14 -7.02 -10.75
N SER A 313 18.15 -6.30 -11.88
CA SER A 313 17.90 -6.89 -13.21
C SER A 313 18.87 -8.05 -13.50
N ALA A 314 20.16 -7.86 -13.18
CA ALA A 314 21.17 -8.91 -13.33
C ALA A 314 20.92 -10.11 -12.39
N ALA A 315 20.53 -9.87 -11.13
CA ALA A 315 20.21 -10.92 -10.17
C ALA A 315 18.96 -11.72 -10.59
N LEU A 316 17.88 -11.03 -10.97
CA LEU A 316 16.62 -11.64 -11.41
C LEU A 316 16.79 -12.52 -12.66
N ALA A 317 17.75 -12.22 -13.53
CA ALA A 317 18.06 -13.05 -14.69
C ALA A 317 18.52 -14.48 -14.32
N GLY A 318 19.16 -14.65 -13.15
CA GLY A 318 19.62 -15.94 -12.64
C GLY A 318 18.62 -16.72 -11.78
N VAL A 319 17.46 -16.14 -11.49
CA VAL A 319 16.44 -16.77 -10.63
C VAL A 319 15.57 -17.71 -11.47
N HIS A 320 15.48 -18.97 -11.03
CA HIS A 320 14.68 -20.01 -11.67
C HIS A 320 13.77 -20.70 -10.67
N ALA A 321 12.54 -21.00 -11.10
CA ALA A 321 11.55 -21.68 -10.28
C ALA A 321 11.85 -23.18 -10.12
N GLY A 322 11.66 -23.71 -8.92
CA GLY A 322 11.79 -25.14 -8.61
C GLY A 322 11.91 -25.42 -7.11
N GLY A 323 11.43 -26.59 -6.68
CA GLY A 323 11.51 -27.03 -5.29
C GLY A 323 10.32 -26.61 -4.44
N LEU A 324 10.47 -26.80 -3.13
CA LEU A 324 9.46 -26.55 -2.10
C LEU A 324 9.37 -25.04 -1.75
N THR A 325 8.55 -24.69 -0.75
CA THR A 325 8.29 -23.30 -0.33
C THR A 325 8.66 -23.12 1.14
N SER A 326 9.86 -22.55 1.39
CA SER A 326 10.42 -22.23 2.72
C SER A 326 10.41 -20.73 2.97
N ILE A 327 9.26 -20.17 3.36
CA ILE A 327 9.12 -18.71 3.58
C ILE A 327 10.01 -18.26 4.75
N GLY A 328 10.09 -19.06 5.81
CA GLY A 328 10.91 -18.75 6.99
C GLY A 328 12.40 -18.62 6.65
N ASP A 329 12.97 -19.50 5.83
CA ASP A 329 14.39 -19.38 5.42
C ASP A 329 14.63 -18.09 4.63
N GLY A 330 13.67 -17.74 3.75
CA GLY A 330 13.69 -16.47 3.01
C GLY A 330 13.76 -15.26 3.94
N LEU A 331 12.91 -15.23 4.97
CA LEU A 331 12.88 -14.17 5.98
C LEU A 331 14.18 -14.14 6.80
N GLU A 332 14.68 -15.28 7.28
CA GLU A 332 15.92 -15.35 8.06
C GLU A 332 17.15 -14.84 7.29
N LYS A 333 17.29 -15.22 6.00
CA LYS A 333 18.38 -14.73 5.15
C LYS A 333 18.22 -13.26 4.80
N ALA A 334 17.00 -12.79 4.58
CA ALA A 334 16.73 -11.38 4.36
C ALA A 334 17.09 -10.53 5.59
N THR A 335 16.70 -10.97 6.79
CA THR A 335 17.12 -10.35 8.05
C THR A 335 18.64 -10.31 8.19
N THR A 336 19.33 -11.40 7.85
CA THR A 336 20.80 -11.44 7.85
C THR A 336 21.40 -10.42 6.87
N LEU A 337 20.85 -10.33 5.65
CA LEU A 337 21.28 -9.40 4.62
C LEU A 337 21.12 -7.93 5.06
N ILE A 338 19.91 -7.55 5.49
CA ILE A 338 19.63 -6.15 5.87
C ILE A 338 20.37 -5.76 7.15
N ASN A 339 20.55 -6.67 8.11
CA ASN A 339 21.35 -6.40 9.32
C ASN A 339 22.86 -6.25 9.05
N GLY A 340 23.34 -6.69 7.89
CA GLY A 340 24.69 -6.38 7.41
C GLY A 340 24.88 -4.93 6.96
N GLY A 341 23.78 -4.20 6.69
CA GLY A 341 23.79 -2.80 6.28
C GLY A 341 23.87 -1.81 7.46
N ALA A 342 24.34 -0.60 7.17
CA ALA A 342 24.59 0.44 8.17
C ALA A 342 23.31 1.21 8.58
N GLU A 343 22.23 1.13 7.81
CA GLU A 343 21.04 1.92 8.08
C GLU A 343 20.24 1.34 9.25
N LYS A 344 19.72 2.19 10.13
CA LYS A 344 19.00 1.69 11.33
C LYS A 344 17.64 1.11 11.00
N ARG A 345 17.01 1.63 9.94
CA ARG A 345 15.71 1.18 9.49
C ARG A 345 15.87 0.01 8.54
N LYS A 346 15.08 -1.03 8.75
CA LYS A 346 15.12 -2.29 8.01
C LYS A 346 13.74 -2.58 7.45
N ALA A 347 13.67 -3.03 6.21
CA ALA A 347 12.41 -3.42 5.58
C ALA A 347 12.56 -4.67 4.72
N ILE A 348 11.48 -5.45 4.65
CA ILE A 348 11.35 -6.64 3.81
C ILE A 348 10.07 -6.49 2.98
N LEU A 349 10.21 -6.73 1.67
CA LEU A 349 9.09 -6.99 0.78
C LEU A 349 9.12 -8.49 0.46
N LEU A 350 8.17 -9.24 1.01
CA LEU A 350 8.00 -10.67 0.77
C LEU A 350 6.98 -10.89 -0.36
N MET A 351 7.28 -11.76 -1.31
CA MET A 351 6.34 -12.19 -2.33
C MET A 351 6.35 -13.73 -2.44
N THR A 352 5.16 -14.33 -2.42
CA THR A 352 4.96 -15.78 -2.57
C THR A 352 3.68 -16.11 -3.34
N ASP A 353 3.66 -17.23 -4.06
CA ASP A 353 2.44 -17.76 -4.70
C ASP A 353 1.83 -18.95 -3.95
N GLY A 354 2.37 -19.30 -2.77
CA GLY A 354 2.16 -20.60 -2.15
C GLY A 354 2.07 -20.59 -0.62
N ILE A 355 1.57 -21.71 -0.08
CA ILE A 355 1.65 -22.05 1.34
C ILE A 355 3.02 -22.65 1.63
N GLU A 356 3.68 -22.19 2.69
CA GLU A 356 4.91 -22.81 3.19
C GLU A 356 4.73 -24.30 3.49
N ASN A 357 5.65 -25.13 2.99
CA ASN A 357 5.53 -26.59 3.06
C ASN A 357 6.85 -27.28 3.44
N THR A 358 7.90 -26.51 3.74
CA THR A 358 9.14 -27.01 4.32
C THR A 358 9.74 -25.97 5.26
N ALA A 359 10.36 -26.44 6.34
CA ALA A 359 11.01 -25.57 7.31
C ALA A 359 12.29 -24.92 6.73
N PRO A 360 12.80 -23.83 7.32
CA PRO A 360 12.16 -22.97 8.31
C PRO A 360 10.83 -22.35 7.85
N MET A 361 9.84 -22.30 8.75
CA MET A 361 8.52 -21.70 8.54
C MET A 361 8.52 -20.24 9.03
N ILE A 362 7.49 -19.45 8.68
CA ILE A 362 7.30 -18.07 9.14
C ILE A 362 7.40 -17.97 10.66
N ALA A 363 6.80 -18.93 11.38
CA ALA A 363 6.84 -18.99 12.84
C ALA A 363 8.27 -19.07 13.41
N ASP A 364 9.18 -19.73 12.71
CA ASP A 364 10.59 -19.84 13.11
C ASP A 364 11.35 -18.52 12.91
N ALA A 365 10.96 -17.73 11.89
CA ALA A 365 11.62 -16.48 11.53
C ALA A 365 11.14 -15.27 12.36
N ILE A 366 9.90 -15.26 12.85
CA ILE A 366 9.30 -14.13 13.61
C ILE A 366 10.21 -13.61 14.74
N PRO A 367 10.82 -14.46 15.60
CA PRO A 367 11.69 -13.98 16.67
C PRO A 367 12.92 -13.20 16.18
N GLY A 368 13.39 -13.45 14.95
CA GLY A 368 14.55 -12.80 14.36
C GLY A 368 14.25 -11.45 13.70
N LEU A 369 12.99 -11.14 13.39
CA LEU A 369 12.62 -9.94 12.63
C LEU A 369 12.82 -8.64 13.41
N GLY A 370 12.72 -8.65 14.74
CA GLY A 370 12.87 -7.44 15.56
C GLY A 370 11.91 -6.33 15.13
N ASP A 371 12.43 -5.12 14.90
CA ASP A 371 11.66 -3.95 14.43
C ASP A 371 11.61 -3.83 12.89
N THR A 372 11.92 -4.90 12.16
CA THR A 372 11.94 -4.89 10.68
C THR A 372 10.53 -4.73 10.14
N HIS A 373 10.34 -3.74 9.27
CA HIS A 373 9.07 -3.50 8.57
C HIS A 373 8.82 -4.59 7.51
N VAL A 374 7.68 -5.29 7.53
CA VAL A 374 7.41 -6.38 6.56
C VAL A 374 6.14 -6.13 5.76
N CYS A 375 6.27 -5.89 4.45
CA CYS A 375 5.16 -5.95 3.51
C CYS A 375 5.12 -7.32 2.82
N SER A 376 3.94 -7.91 2.63
CA SER A 376 3.80 -9.20 1.96
C SER A 376 2.78 -9.16 0.83
N VAL A 377 3.11 -9.84 -0.28
CA VAL A 377 2.26 -9.93 -1.47
C VAL A 377 2.03 -11.40 -1.82
N GLY A 378 0.78 -11.83 -1.81
CA GLY A 378 0.35 -13.14 -2.28
C GLY A 378 0.01 -13.12 -3.77
N PHE A 379 0.59 -14.01 -4.57
CA PHE A 379 0.34 -14.04 -6.02
C PHE A 379 -0.21 -15.39 -6.51
N GLY A 380 -1.46 -15.65 -6.20
CA GLY A 380 -2.10 -16.93 -6.48
C GLY A 380 -3.57 -16.89 -6.13
N ALA A 381 -4.28 -17.97 -6.47
CA ALA A 381 -5.67 -18.07 -6.08
C ALA A 381 -5.78 -18.23 -4.56
N PRO A 382 -6.93 -17.92 -3.93
CA PRO A 382 -7.06 -17.97 -2.47
C PRO A 382 -6.77 -19.34 -1.82
N TRP A 383 -6.88 -20.43 -2.57
CA TRP A 383 -6.51 -21.78 -2.08
C TRP A 383 -5.03 -22.11 -2.19
N ASP A 384 -4.25 -21.34 -2.97
CA ASP A 384 -2.80 -21.49 -3.09
C ASP A 384 -2.05 -20.74 -1.98
N LEU A 385 -2.72 -19.82 -1.29
CA LEU A 385 -2.13 -18.92 -0.30
C LEU A 385 -2.60 -19.21 1.13
N ASP A 386 -1.82 -18.73 2.09
CA ASP A 386 -2.18 -18.66 3.51
C ASP A 386 -2.36 -17.21 3.94
N GLY A 387 -3.40 -16.55 3.40
CA GLY A 387 -3.59 -15.10 3.50
C GLY A 387 -3.64 -14.58 4.94
N ALA A 388 -4.31 -15.31 5.85
CA ALA A 388 -4.35 -14.94 7.26
C ALA A 388 -2.95 -14.95 7.93
N LYS A 389 -2.06 -15.87 7.54
CA LYS A 389 -0.70 -15.93 8.09
C LYS A 389 0.16 -14.80 7.55
N LEU A 390 0.06 -14.51 6.25
CA LEU A 390 0.76 -13.40 5.60
C LEU A 390 0.28 -12.03 6.13
N GLN A 391 -1.03 -11.89 6.32
CA GLN A 391 -1.64 -10.73 6.99
C GLN A 391 -1.06 -10.55 8.40
N ALA A 392 -1.12 -11.58 9.25
CA ALA A 392 -0.59 -11.51 10.61
C ALA A 392 0.91 -11.18 10.66
N LEU A 393 1.71 -11.77 9.76
CA LEU A 393 3.14 -11.46 9.61
C LEU A 393 3.36 -9.97 9.29
N SER A 394 2.67 -9.44 8.29
CA SER A 394 2.87 -8.07 7.84
C SER A 394 2.38 -7.05 8.85
N GLU A 395 1.17 -7.23 9.36
CA GLU A 395 0.53 -6.24 10.25
C GLU A 395 1.24 -6.18 11.62
N SER A 396 1.69 -7.32 12.16
CA SER A 396 2.50 -7.35 13.38
C SER A 396 3.86 -6.66 13.24
N GLN A 397 4.33 -6.49 11.99
CA GLN A 397 5.57 -5.81 11.64
C GLN A 397 5.35 -4.42 11.02
N GLY A 398 4.15 -3.85 11.18
CA GLY A 398 3.82 -2.49 10.73
C GLY A 398 3.62 -2.34 9.21
N GLY A 399 3.64 -3.44 8.45
CA GLY A 399 3.39 -3.44 7.01
C GLY A 399 1.97 -3.86 6.65
N ILE A 400 1.76 -4.09 5.35
CA ILE A 400 0.47 -4.47 4.76
C ILE A 400 0.57 -5.82 4.04
N TYR A 401 -0.57 -6.51 3.93
CA TYR A 401 -0.75 -7.68 3.08
C TYR A 401 -1.73 -7.38 1.94
N SER A 402 -1.42 -7.88 0.75
CA SER A 402 -2.32 -7.84 -0.40
C SER A 402 -2.15 -9.11 -1.24
N SER A 403 -3.22 -9.55 -1.89
CA SER A 403 -3.24 -10.76 -2.71
C SER A 403 -3.94 -10.53 -4.05
N THR A 404 -3.40 -11.12 -5.11
CA THR A 404 -3.99 -11.04 -6.44
C THR A 404 -3.61 -12.24 -7.31
N VAL A 405 -4.39 -12.44 -8.37
CA VAL A 405 -4.09 -13.35 -9.49
C VAL A 405 -3.75 -12.59 -10.78
N ASN A 406 -3.72 -11.25 -10.74
CA ASN A 406 -3.55 -10.37 -11.89
C ASN A 406 -2.15 -9.72 -11.88
N ASP A 407 -1.42 -9.88 -12.98
CA ASP A 407 -0.05 -9.40 -13.14
C ASP A 407 0.09 -7.87 -12.99
N LEU A 408 -0.92 -7.12 -13.44
CA LEU A 408 -0.92 -5.67 -13.36
C LEU A 408 -1.21 -5.20 -11.92
N GLU A 409 -2.14 -5.86 -11.21
CA GLU A 409 -2.36 -5.65 -9.79
C GLU A 409 -1.13 -6.04 -8.95
N LEU A 410 -0.39 -7.08 -9.34
CA LEU A 410 0.84 -7.47 -8.65
C LEU A 410 1.87 -6.32 -8.65
N LYS A 411 2.07 -5.67 -9.80
CA LYS A 411 2.93 -4.48 -9.91
C LYS A 411 2.44 -3.35 -9.00
N LYS A 412 1.12 -3.12 -8.97
CA LYS A 412 0.48 -2.11 -8.13
C LYS A 412 0.69 -2.39 -6.63
N PHE A 413 0.62 -3.64 -6.19
CA PHE A 413 0.89 -4.00 -4.80
C PHE A 413 2.36 -3.81 -4.42
N PHE A 414 3.30 -3.98 -5.35
CA PHE A 414 4.69 -3.56 -5.10
C PHE A 414 4.81 -2.04 -4.94
N VAL A 415 4.02 -1.24 -5.67
CA VAL A 415 3.92 0.22 -5.48
C VAL A 415 3.33 0.56 -4.10
N PHE A 416 2.34 -0.19 -3.61
CA PHE A 416 1.80 0.02 -2.26
C PHE A 416 2.76 -0.40 -1.16
N CYS A 417 3.47 -1.52 -1.31
CA CYS A 417 4.54 -1.89 -0.40
C CYS A 417 5.62 -0.82 -0.38
N PHE A 418 5.98 -0.24 -1.53
CA PHE A 418 6.86 0.93 -1.58
C PHE A 418 6.26 2.09 -0.79
N ALA A 419 5.02 2.48 -1.06
CA ALA A 419 4.35 3.57 -0.36
C ALA A 419 4.29 3.35 1.16
N ASN A 420 4.10 2.13 1.62
CA ASN A 420 4.03 1.79 3.04
C ASN A 420 5.42 1.70 3.71
N ILE A 421 6.46 1.29 2.97
CA ILE A 421 7.85 1.32 3.46
C ILE A 421 8.40 2.74 3.50
N PHE A 422 8.03 3.61 2.57
CA PHE A 422 8.56 4.98 2.50
C PHE A 422 7.55 6.01 3.03
N ASP A 423 7.99 7.23 3.30
CA ASP A 423 7.07 8.33 3.67
C ASP A 423 6.35 8.91 2.44
N THR A 424 5.55 8.09 1.74
CA THR A 424 4.79 8.46 0.55
C THR A 424 3.41 7.82 0.57
N PHE A 425 2.38 8.56 0.17
CA PHE A 425 0.98 8.16 0.33
C PHE A 425 0.29 8.08 -1.02
N VAL A 426 -0.64 7.14 -1.17
CA VAL A 426 -1.44 7.04 -2.40
C VAL A 426 -2.43 8.21 -2.44
N GLY A 427 -2.30 9.06 -3.45
CA GLY A 427 -3.20 10.19 -3.70
C GLY A 427 -4.33 9.83 -4.66
N GLU A 428 -3.97 9.18 -5.77
CA GLU A 428 -4.87 8.76 -6.85
C GLU A 428 -4.39 7.41 -7.40
N ASP A 429 -5.31 6.50 -7.70
CA ASP A 429 -4.95 5.13 -8.07
C ASP A 429 -5.96 4.38 -8.99
N PRO A 430 -6.42 4.97 -10.10
CA PRO A 430 -7.37 4.30 -11.00
C PRO A 430 -6.75 3.21 -11.88
N PHE A 431 -7.59 2.23 -12.23
CA PHE A 431 -7.40 1.31 -13.36
C PHE A 431 -8.21 1.76 -14.57
N HIS A 432 -7.60 1.70 -15.75
CA HIS A 432 -8.24 2.07 -17.01
C HIS A 432 -7.73 1.19 -18.16
N THR A 433 -8.47 1.19 -19.26
CA THR A 433 -8.04 0.62 -20.53
C THR A 433 -7.83 1.75 -21.53
N LEU A 434 -6.68 1.78 -22.21
CA LEU A 434 -6.45 2.67 -23.36
C LEU A 434 -6.77 1.89 -24.65
N PRO A 435 -7.83 2.25 -25.39
CA PRO A 435 -8.13 1.61 -26.66
C PRO A 435 -6.96 1.69 -27.65
N ALA A 436 -6.86 0.71 -28.54
CA ALA A 436 -5.79 0.58 -29.55
C ALA A 436 -5.60 1.84 -30.43
N HIS A 437 -6.71 2.54 -30.69
CA HIS A 437 -6.76 3.72 -31.54
C HIS A 437 -6.58 5.04 -30.77
N ASP A 438 -6.67 5.03 -29.44
CA ASP A 438 -6.50 6.25 -28.67
C ASP A 438 -5.01 6.49 -28.40
N LEU A 439 -4.54 7.70 -28.67
CA LEU A 439 -3.15 8.11 -28.41
C LEU A 439 -2.94 8.61 -26.98
N SER A 440 -4.01 8.96 -26.27
CA SER A 440 -3.94 9.53 -24.93
C SER A 440 -5.18 9.14 -24.12
N SER A 441 -4.97 8.85 -22.84
CA SER A 441 -6.06 8.68 -21.89
C SER A 441 -6.80 9.98 -21.59
N ALA A 442 -7.95 9.87 -20.93
CA ALA A 442 -8.53 10.98 -20.18
C ALA A 442 -7.53 11.51 -19.12
N PRO A 443 -7.61 12.79 -18.74
CA PRO A 443 -6.74 13.34 -17.71
C PRO A 443 -7.08 12.78 -16.34
N LEU A 444 -6.08 12.28 -15.62
CA LEU A 444 -6.12 12.12 -14.18
C LEU A 444 -5.62 13.40 -13.53
N VAL A 445 -6.34 13.94 -12.56
CA VAL A 445 -5.97 15.18 -11.87
C VAL A 445 -5.57 14.85 -10.44
N HIS A 446 -4.35 15.23 -10.05
CA HIS A 446 -3.88 15.23 -8.67
C HIS A 446 -3.87 16.64 -8.12
N HIS A 447 -4.67 16.88 -7.09
CA HIS A 447 -4.68 18.14 -6.37
C HIS A 447 -3.56 18.14 -5.34
N ALA A 448 -2.46 18.84 -5.61
CA ALA A 448 -1.35 18.99 -4.69
C ALA A 448 -1.64 20.11 -3.68
N LEU A 449 -1.44 19.83 -2.39
CA LEU A 449 -1.54 20.81 -1.31
C LEU A 449 -0.48 20.51 -0.26
N LEU A 450 0.52 21.38 -0.18
CA LEU A 450 1.68 21.20 0.71
C LEU A 450 2.44 19.90 0.45
N ASP A 451 2.37 19.37 -0.77
CA ASP A 451 3.15 18.20 -1.18
C ASP A 451 4.63 18.59 -1.25
N GLU A 452 5.51 17.78 -0.67
CA GLU A 452 6.97 17.96 -0.71
C GLU A 452 7.60 17.24 -1.89
N LYS A 453 6.99 16.10 -2.26
CA LYS A 453 7.39 15.23 -3.37
C LYS A 453 6.16 14.60 -4.00
N ILE A 454 6.21 14.37 -5.31
CA ILE A 454 5.17 13.65 -6.06
C ILE A 454 5.85 12.62 -6.96
N THR A 455 5.39 11.37 -6.93
CA THR A 455 5.82 10.30 -7.82
C THR A 455 4.64 9.80 -8.62
N PHE A 456 4.75 9.88 -9.94
CA PHE A 456 3.77 9.38 -10.88
C PHE A 456 4.23 8.01 -11.37
N VAL A 457 3.39 7.00 -11.22
CA VAL A 457 3.67 5.62 -11.64
C VAL A 457 2.64 5.22 -12.67
N LEU A 458 3.07 4.98 -13.91
CA LEU A 458 2.27 4.36 -14.95
C LEU A 458 2.78 2.94 -15.17
N SER A 459 1.92 1.94 -15.13
CA SER A 459 2.25 0.58 -15.56
C SER A 459 1.11 -0.05 -16.33
N TRP A 460 1.46 -0.95 -17.24
CA TRP A 460 0.53 -1.67 -18.11
C TRP A 460 0.86 -3.17 -18.18
N ASN A 461 -0.01 -3.95 -18.79
CA ASN A 461 0.03 -5.41 -18.72
C ASN A 461 1.07 -6.01 -19.68
N SER A 462 1.02 -5.60 -20.95
CA SER A 462 1.80 -6.16 -22.05
C SER A 462 3.22 -5.60 -22.15
N THR A 463 4.19 -6.45 -22.47
CA THR A 463 5.56 -6.03 -22.82
C THR A 463 5.78 -5.91 -24.33
N ASN A 464 4.71 -6.02 -25.12
CA ASN A 464 4.77 -5.78 -26.56
C ASN A 464 5.10 -4.30 -26.83
N PRO A 465 6.08 -3.96 -27.68
CA PRO A 465 6.37 -2.57 -28.03
C PRO A 465 5.16 -1.78 -28.58
N ALA A 466 4.14 -2.44 -29.12
CA ALA A 466 2.89 -1.80 -29.54
C ALA A 466 1.99 -1.36 -28.36
N ALA A 467 2.26 -1.87 -27.16
CA ALA A 467 1.60 -1.51 -25.92
C ALA A 467 2.33 -0.41 -25.15
N ASP A 468 3.51 0.04 -25.60
CA ASP A 468 4.31 1.04 -24.88
C ASP A 468 3.49 2.30 -24.57
N LEU A 469 3.44 2.66 -23.29
CA LEU A 469 2.83 3.88 -22.80
C LEU A 469 3.87 4.79 -22.11
N ARG A 470 3.56 6.07 -22.03
CA ARG A 470 4.37 7.11 -21.35
C ARG A 470 3.48 7.99 -20.51
N LEU A 471 4.02 8.48 -19.39
CA LEU A 471 3.44 9.60 -18.66
C LEU A 471 3.65 10.90 -19.44
N ALA A 472 2.55 11.62 -19.65
CA ALA A 472 2.55 13.05 -19.95
C ALA A 472 2.00 13.78 -18.72
N ILE A 473 2.77 14.72 -18.18
CA ILE A 473 2.45 15.43 -16.93
C ILE A 473 2.44 16.92 -17.21
N THR A 474 1.40 17.59 -16.71
CA THR A 474 1.22 19.03 -16.80
C THR A 474 1.18 19.62 -15.40
N THR A 475 1.94 20.71 -15.17
CA THR A 475 2.02 21.41 -13.89
C THR A 475 0.78 22.29 -13.65
N PRO A 476 0.56 22.81 -12.43
CA PRO A 476 -0.59 23.66 -12.12
C PRO A 476 -0.76 24.91 -12.99
N SER A 477 0.31 25.44 -13.58
CA SER A 477 0.22 26.55 -14.55
C SER A 477 -0.24 26.14 -15.95
N GLY A 478 -0.37 24.84 -16.23
CA GLY A 478 -0.67 24.29 -17.55
C GLY A 478 0.56 23.90 -18.37
N SER A 479 1.78 24.05 -17.84
CA SER A 479 3.02 23.78 -18.57
C SER A 479 3.37 22.29 -18.54
N THR A 480 3.90 21.73 -19.64
CA THR A 480 4.40 20.35 -19.65
C THR A 480 5.62 20.21 -18.73
N LEU A 481 5.63 19.20 -17.86
CA LEU A 481 6.77 18.87 -17.01
C LEU A 481 7.91 18.29 -17.87
N HIS A 482 9.04 18.99 -17.93
CA HIS A 482 10.22 18.47 -18.61
C HIS A 482 10.93 17.42 -17.74
N LEU A 483 11.09 16.21 -18.27
CA LEU A 483 11.62 15.06 -17.52
C LEU A 483 13.13 15.11 -17.25
N ASP A 484 13.84 16.08 -17.85
CA ASP A 484 15.25 16.39 -17.63
C ASP A 484 15.47 17.61 -16.69
N SER A 485 14.38 18.16 -16.13
CA SER A 485 14.48 19.30 -15.21
C SER A 485 15.15 18.94 -13.88
N PRO A 486 15.89 19.89 -13.25
CA PRO A 486 16.43 19.68 -11.91
C PRO A 486 15.35 19.30 -10.90
N GLY A 487 15.56 18.24 -10.13
CA GLY A 487 14.57 17.73 -9.17
C GLY A 487 13.52 16.81 -9.79
N VAL A 488 13.65 16.45 -11.07
CA VAL A 488 12.82 15.46 -11.75
C VAL A 488 13.68 14.26 -12.14
N GLN A 489 13.20 13.05 -11.87
CA GLN A 489 13.82 11.79 -12.30
C GLN A 489 12.80 10.99 -13.11
N SER A 490 13.19 10.51 -14.29
CA SER A 490 12.37 9.62 -15.11
C SER A 490 13.05 8.25 -15.25
N ARG A 491 12.26 7.19 -15.11
CA ARG A 491 12.66 5.79 -15.27
C ARG A 491 11.65 5.04 -16.12
N VAL A 492 12.17 4.26 -17.06
CA VAL A 492 11.39 3.56 -18.06
C VAL A 492 11.78 2.10 -17.97
N GLY A 493 10.82 1.26 -17.59
CA GLY A 493 10.98 -0.18 -17.64
C GLY A 493 10.26 -0.80 -18.84
N PRO A 494 10.21 -2.13 -18.91
CA PRO A 494 9.57 -2.87 -19.99
C PRO A 494 8.05 -2.67 -20.10
N SER A 495 7.38 -2.36 -18.99
CA SER A 495 5.92 -2.16 -18.96
C SER A 495 5.50 -1.12 -17.92
N TRP A 496 6.37 -0.12 -17.68
CA TRP A 496 6.11 1.00 -16.80
C TRP A 496 6.92 2.23 -17.14
N HIS A 497 6.42 3.39 -16.71
CA HIS A 497 7.12 4.66 -16.69
C HIS A 497 6.89 5.30 -15.32
N VAL A 498 7.97 5.58 -14.61
CA VAL A 498 7.99 6.26 -13.31
C VAL A 498 8.58 7.65 -13.49
N VAL A 499 7.88 8.68 -13.02
CA VAL A 499 8.38 10.07 -12.95
C VAL A 499 8.31 10.56 -11.52
N LYS A 500 9.47 10.89 -10.93
CA LYS A 500 9.61 11.38 -9.56
C LYS A 500 9.95 12.86 -9.57
N VAL A 501 9.07 13.69 -9.03
CA VAL A 501 9.37 15.07 -8.65
C VAL A 501 9.90 15.02 -7.22
N THR A 502 11.21 14.92 -7.08
CA THR A 502 11.90 14.61 -5.81
C THR A 502 12.03 15.82 -4.90
N LYS A 503 11.73 17.02 -5.42
CA LYS A 503 11.70 18.25 -4.63
C LYS A 503 10.70 19.23 -5.25
N LEU A 504 9.70 19.62 -4.47
CA LEU A 504 8.85 20.76 -4.76
C LEU A 504 9.32 22.02 -4.00
N PRO A 505 9.11 23.24 -4.54
CA PRO A 505 8.47 23.53 -5.84
C PRO A 505 9.38 23.25 -7.05
N VAL A 506 8.77 22.88 -8.18
CA VAL A 506 9.40 22.85 -9.52
C VAL A 506 8.79 23.95 -10.37
N TYR A 507 9.60 24.68 -11.15
CA TYR A 507 9.17 25.92 -11.83
C TYR A 507 8.54 26.98 -10.91
N SER A 508 8.90 26.97 -9.61
CA SER A 508 8.26 27.78 -8.56
C SER A 508 6.79 27.43 -8.28
N GLU A 509 6.34 26.27 -8.76
CA GLU A 509 4.99 25.72 -8.56
C GLU A 509 5.04 24.53 -7.61
N ARG A 510 4.05 24.45 -6.71
CA ARG A 510 3.88 23.35 -5.73
C ARG A 510 2.43 22.92 -5.71
N ASP A 511 1.58 23.85 -5.26
CA ASP A 511 0.17 23.60 -5.02
C ASP A 511 -0.67 23.82 -6.28
N GLY A 512 -1.77 23.07 -6.40
CA GLY A 512 -2.73 23.15 -7.51
C GLY A 512 -2.86 21.84 -8.28
N ASP A 513 -3.45 21.93 -9.47
CA ASP A 513 -3.90 20.76 -10.23
C ASP A 513 -2.77 20.25 -11.14
N TRP A 514 -2.21 19.11 -10.78
CA TRP A 514 -1.30 18.36 -11.63
C TRP A 514 -2.11 17.43 -12.52
N THR A 515 -1.97 17.56 -13.84
CA THR A 515 -2.69 16.69 -14.78
C THR A 515 -1.75 15.62 -15.32
N VAL A 516 -2.23 14.38 -15.38
CA VAL A 516 -1.45 13.21 -15.77
C VAL A 516 -2.22 12.40 -16.81
N ARG A 517 -1.53 11.92 -17.83
CA ARG A 517 -2.10 11.07 -18.89
C ARG A 517 -1.17 9.91 -19.20
N ALA A 518 -1.76 8.77 -19.53
CA ALA A 518 -1.07 7.71 -20.25
C ALA A 518 -1.14 8.06 -21.74
N VAL A 519 0.01 8.16 -22.41
CA VAL A 519 0.09 8.47 -23.84
C VAL A 519 0.88 7.40 -24.57
N ARG A 520 0.45 7.07 -25.78
CA ARG A 520 1.28 6.29 -26.70
C ARG A 520 2.41 7.18 -27.21
N PRO A 521 3.59 6.62 -27.54
CA PRO A 521 4.65 7.37 -28.19
C PRO A 521 4.13 8.09 -29.44
N ILE A 522 4.27 9.42 -29.43
CA ILE A 522 3.98 10.28 -30.58
C ILE A 522 5.25 10.38 -31.41
N ASP A 523 5.13 10.16 -32.71
CA ASP A 523 6.23 10.22 -33.65
C ASP A 523 6.23 11.53 -34.44
N THR A 524 5.06 12.15 -34.66
CA THR A 524 4.97 13.37 -35.47
C THR A 524 3.90 14.34 -34.96
N TYR A 525 4.24 15.62 -34.92
CA TYR A 525 3.27 16.72 -34.86
C TYR A 525 3.15 17.38 -36.22
N VAL A 526 1.93 17.66 -36.64
CA VAL A 526 1.64 18.44 -37.85
C VAL A 526 0.92 19.72 -37.46
N ASN A 527 1.52 20.85 -37.83
CA ASN A 527 1.10 22.17 -37.42
C ASN A 527 0.44 22.92 -38.58
N GLY A 528 -0.84 23.26 -38.39
CA GLY A 528 -1.66 24.06 -39.30
C GLY A 528 -1.30 25.55 -39.29
N PHE A 529 -0.11 25.91 -38.82
CA PHE A 529 0.38 27.28 -38.73
C PHE A 529 1.88 27.32 -39.05
N THR A 530 2.35 28.49 -39.47
CA THR A 530 3.75 28.72 -39.83
C THR A 530 4.50 29.48 -38.73
N SER A 531 5.83 29.55 -38.83
CA SER A 531 6.72 29.98 -37.74
C SER A 531 6.52 31.42 -37.23
N ARG A 532 5.90 32.30 -38.05
CA ARG A 532 5.68 33.73 -37.73
C ARG A 532 4.21 34.07 -37.50
N SER A 533 3.36 33.05 -37.40
CA SER A 533 1.91 33.24 -37.37
C SER A 533 1.37 33.63 -36.00
N PHE A 534 2.20 33.69 -34.96
CA PHE A 534 1.78 34.10 -33.62
C PHE A 534 1.96 35.60 -33.43
N ALA A 535 0.92 36.27 -32.91
CA ALA A 535 0.99 37.68 -32.52
C ALA A 535 1.93 37.88 -31.32
N ASN A 536 1.93 36.93 -30.39
CA ASN A 536 2.92 36.82 -29.32
C ASN A 536 3.77 35.55 -29.54
N ALA A 537 5.01 35.75 -29.97
CA ALA A 537 5.94 34.65 -30.25
C ALA A 537 6.19 33.74 -29.02
N SER A 538 6.07 34.25 -27.79
CA SER A 538 6.29 33.43 -26.59
C SER A 538 5.24 32.30 -26.46
N GLN A 539 4.01 32.52 -26.94
CA GLN A 539 2.95 31.51 -26.91
C GLN A 539 3.23 30.39 -27.92
N GLY A 540 3.72 30.74 -29.12
CA GLY A 540 4.13 29.75 -30.12
C GLY A 540 5.39 29.00 -29.73
N VAL A 541 6.35 29.69 -29.09
CA VAL A 541 7.54 29.06 -28.49
C VAL A 541 7.14 28.03 -27.44
N GLN A 542 6.21 28.36 -26.54
CA GLN A 542 5.72 27.42 -25.54
C GLN A 542 5.06 26.18 -26.17
N LEU A 543 4.22 26.39 -27.19
CA LEU A 543 3.58 25.29 -27.91
C LEU A 543 4.62 24.33 -28.49
N VAL A 544 5.59 24.85 -29.23
CA VAL A 544 6.65 24.04 -29.86
C VAL A 544 7.57 23.40 -28.80
N GLN A 545 7.83 24.08 -27.68
CA GLN A 545 8.55 23.50 -26.55
C GLN A 545 7.82 22.28 -25.99
N ASN A 546 6.50 22.36 -25.85
CA ASN A 546 5.67 21.25 -25.38
C ASN A 546 5.66 20.09 -26.39
N GLU A 547 5.55 20.36 -27.69
CA GLU A 547 5.67 19.32 -28.74
C GLU A 547 7.02 18.60 -28.68
N ILE A 548 8.12 19.36 -28.56
CA ILE A 548 9.47 18.80 -28.45
C ILE A 548 9.64 18.03 -27.14
N ALA A 549 9.08 18.51 -26.02
CA ALA A 549 9.13 17.77 -24.76
C ALA A 549 8.43 16.40 -24.87
N THR A 550 7.33 16.32 -25.62
CA THR A 550 6.63 15.06 -25.88
C THR A 550 7.38 14.15 -26.85
N LEU A 551 7.95 14.70 -27.93
CA LEU A 551 8.73 13.92 -28.90
C LEU A 551 10.07 13.46 -28.31
N CYS A 552 10.79 14.32 -27.60
CA CYS A 552 12.14 14.12 -27.10
C CYS A 552 12.19 14.20 -25.55
N PRO A 553 11.45 13.32 -24.83
CA PRO A 553 11.35 13.41 -23.37
C PRO A 553 12.67 13.15 -22.63
N GLN A 554 13.61 12.45 -23.26
CA GLN A 554 14.97 12.18 -22.77
C GLN A 554 16.02 13.03 -23.54
N GLY A 555 15.56 14.05 -24.25
CA GLY A 555 16.33 14.72 -25.29
C GLY A 555 16.42 13.93 -26.60
N CYS A 556 16.97 14.59 -27.61
CA CYS A 556 17.29 14.04 -28.93
C CYS A 556 18.76 14.31 -29.23
N ASN A 557 19.45 13.37 -29.89
CA ASN A 557 20.90 13.48 -30.09
C ASN A 557 21.27 14.26 -31.35
N ARG A 558 20.44 14.18 -32.39
CA ARG A 558 20.66 14.81 -33.69
C ARG A 558 19.36 15.42 -34.19
N THR A 559 19.36 16.72 -34.36
CA THR A 559 18.19 17.47 -34.84
C THR A 559 18.49 18.04 -36.22
N LEU A 560 17.69 17.64 -37.21
CA LEU A 560 17.68 18.27 -38.53
C LEU A 560 16.61 19.36 -38.53
N TYR A 561 17.01 20.59 -38.76
CA TYR A 561 16.09 21.72 -38.78
C TYR A 561 16.15 22.45 -40.12
N TYR A 562 15.01 22.54 -40.78
CA TYR A 562 14.85 23.28 -42.03
C TYR A 562 13.66 24.22 -41.97
N GLU A 563 13.91 25.48 -42.28
CA GLU A 563 12.89 26.49 -42.47
C GLU A 563 13.26 27.31 -43.71
N ASP A 564 12.32 27.46 -44.63
CA ASP A 564 12.50 28.36 -45.77
C ASP A 564 12.39 29.83 -45.33
N PHE A 565 12.89 30.75 -46.14
CA PHE A 565 12.90 32.19 -45.82
C PHE A 565 12.42 33.03 -47.00
N CYS A 566 11.92 34.23 -46.71
CA CYS A 566 11.51 35.17 -47.73
C CYS A 566 12.73 35.77 -48.44
N GLU A 567 12.90 35.51 -49.73
CA GLU A 567 13.96 36.15 -50.52
C GLU A 567 13.80 37.68 -50.50
N GLY A 568 14.89 38.39 -50.18
CA GLY A 568 15.00 39.84 -50.30
C GLY A 568 14.50 40.68 -49.11
N ALA A 569 14.03 40.07 -48.00
CA ALA A 569 13.46 40.81 -46.86
C ALA A 569 14.27 40.72 -45.55
N ASP A 570 14.95 39.61 -45.22
CA ASP A 570 15.71 39.42 -43.97
C ASP A 570 16.77 38.29 -44.10
N THR A 571 17.87 38.34 -43.32
CA THR A 571 18.72 37.15 -43.08
C THR A 571 18.04 36.22 -42.08
N PHE A 572 18.40 34.94 -42.05
CA PHE A 572 17.78 34.00 -41.10
C PHE A 572 17.90 34.46 -39.64
N GLU A 573 19.03 35.08 -39.28
CA GLU A 573 19.26 35.65 -37.94
C GLU A 573 18.33 36.82 -37.60
N ALA A 574 17.75 37.48 -38.60
CA ALA A 574 16.81 38.58 -38.43
C ALA A 574 15.34 38.11 -38.37
N MET A 575 15.06 36.83 -38.64
CA MET A 575 13.70 36.28 -38.63
C MET A 575 13.24 35.91 -37.22
N THR A 576 12.05 36.37 -36.83
CA THR A 576 11.36 35.95 -35.60
C THR A 576 10.66 34.60 -35.78
N SER A 577 11.42 33.50 -35.86
CA SER A 577 10.87 32.14 -35.95
C SER A 577 10.67 31.52 -34.57
N ILE A 578 9.46 31.05 -34.27
CA ILE A 578 9.19 30.28 -33.05
C ILE A 578 9.97 28.95 -33.05
N TYR A 579 10.11 28.26 -34.19
CA TYR A 579 10.85 27.00 -34.28
C TYR A 579 12.34 27.24 -34.00
N ALA A 580 12.94 28.24 -34.65
CA ALA A 580 14.34 28.60 -34.41
C ALA A 580 14.60 28.97 -32.94
N SER A 581 13.68 29.75 -32.35
CA SER A 581 13.78 30.19 -30.95
C SER A 581 13.81 29.01 -29.98
N VAL A 582 13.03 27.97 -30.24
CA VAL A 582 13.06 26.74 -29.42
C VAL A 582 14.30 25.91 -29.71
N ILE A 583 14.58 25.63 -30.98
CA ILE A 583 15.66 24.71 -31.38
C ILE A 583 17.02 25.22 -30.92
N PHE A 584 17.31 26.51 -31.08
CA PHE A 584 18.57 27.10 -30.62
C PHE A 584 18.56 27.53 -29.15
N GLY A 585 17.39 27.55 -28.51
CA GLY A 585 17.21 27.86 -27.10
C GLY A 585 17.29 26.64 -26.18
N GLN A 586 17.11 25.43 -26.70
CA GLN A 586 17.14 24.19 -25.94
C GLN A 586 18.49 23.47 -26.05
N THR A 587 18.97 22.93 -24.93
CA THR A 587 20.25 22.21 -24.85
C THR A 587 20.11 20.71 -25.05
N ASN A 588 18.90 20.16 -24.95
CA ASN A 588 18.61 18.72 -25.01
C ASN A 588 18.30 18.21 -26.43
N LEU A 589 18.63 18.97 -27.47
CA LEU A 589 18.43 18.62 -28.89
C LEU A 589 19.70 18.16 -29.61
N GLY A 590 20.79 18.04 -28.85
CA GLY A 590 22.06 17.50 -29.33
C GLY A 590 22.66 18.30 -30.48
N THR A 591 23.18 17.60 -31.50
CA THR A 591 23.78 18.25 -32.67
C THR A 591 22.69 18.76 -33.61
N ILE A 592 22.60 20.08 -33.76
CA ILE A 592 21.65 20.74 -34.66
C ILE A 592 22.29 20.92 -36.04
N THR A 593 21.74 20.25 -37.05
CA THR A 593 22.11 20.45 -38.46
C THR A 593 21.07 21.35 -39.10
N ARG A 594 21.50 22.53 -39.56
CA ARG A 594 20.65 23.48 -40.31
C ARG A 594 21.18 23.66 -41.74
N PRO A 595 20.51 23.06 -42.76
CA PRO A 595 20.89 23.27 -44.16
C PRO A 595 20.65 24.69 -44.63
N ALA A 596 21.53 25.21 -45.49
CA ALA A 596 21.46 26.60 -45.95
C ALA A 596 20.40 26.87 -47.04
N ASN A 597 19.95 25.83 -47.75
CA ASN A 597 18.98 25.92 -48.84
C ASN A 597 18.28 24.58 -49.09
N ALA A 598 17.30 24.57 -50.00
CA ALA A 598 16.46 23.40 -50.30
C ALA A 598 17.27 22.19 -50.83
N SER A 599 18.31 22.41 -51.64
CA SER A 599 19.16 21.32 -52.16
C SER A 599 20.01 20.70 -51.05
N ALA A 600 20.62 21.53 -50.20
CA ALA A 600 21.39 21.04 -49.05
C ALA A 600 20.50 20.29 -48.03
N PHE A 601 19.23 20.68 -47.92
CA PHE A 601 18.26 19.95 -47.09
C PHE A 601 17.92 18.58 -47.68
N ALA A 602 17.71 18.49 -49.00
CA ALA A 602 17.53 17.21 -49.67
C ALA A 602 18.71 16.25 -49.42
N GLU A 603 19.95 16.75 -49.55
CA GLU A 603 21.16 15.99 -49.25
C GLU A 603 21.30 15.59 -47.77
N ALA A 604 20.77 16.40 -46.84
CA ALA A 604 20.76 16.07 -45.43
C ALA A 604 19.72 14.99 -45.09
N LEU A 605 18.54 15.04 -45.75
CA LEU A 605 17.52 14.02 -45.65
C LEU A 605 18.01 12.67 -46.20
N ASP A 606 18.64 12.65 -47.38
CA ASP A 606 19.20 11.44 -47.99
C ASP A 606 20.25 10.76 -47.11
N ARG A 607 20.98 11.53 -46.30
CA ARG A 607 21.95 11.00 -45.33
C ARG A 607 21.30 10.30 -44.13
N GLY A 608 20.04 10.61 -43.82
CA GLY A 608 19.27 9.94 -42.75
C GLY A 608 19.87 10.04 -41.34
N ASN A 609 20.73 11.01 -41.06
CA ASN A 609 21.51 11.09 -39.83
C ASN A 609 20.88 12.02 -38.77
N PHE A 610 19.60 11.80 -38.43
CA PHE A 610 18.87 12.59 -37.44
C PHE A 610 17.82 11.75 -36.70
N ASP A 611 17.48 12.17 -35.48
CA ASP A 611 16.44 11.56 -34.64
C ASP A 611 15.18 12.44 -34.57
N LEU A 612 15.34 13.76 -34.70
CA LEU A 612 14.28 14.76 -34.77
C LEU A 612 14.42 15.57 -36.07
N LEU A 613 13.31 15.72 -36.80
CA LEU A 613 13.16 16.65 -37.92
C LEU A 613 12.20 17.77 -37.54
N VAL A 614 12.64 19.02 -37.60
CA VAL A 614 11.74 20.17 -37.56
C VAL A 614 11.74 20.83 -38.94
N TYR A 615 10.58 20.81 -39.60
CA TYR A 615 10.40 21.27 -40.96
C TYR A 615 9.30 22.33 -41.03
N SER A 616 9.62 23.48 -41.62
CA SER A 616 8.65 24.54 -41.90
C SER A 616 8.86 25.09 -43.31
N ALA A 617 7.84 25.02 -44.17
CA ALA A 617 7.86 25.65 -45.49
C ALA A 617 6.67 26.60 -45.67
N GLN A 618 6.93 27.87 -45.99
CA GLN A 618 5.92 28.91 -45.94
C GLN A 618 6.08 30.03 -46.98
N TYR A 619 7.19 30.06 -47.74
CA TYR A 619 7.49 31.14 -48.70
C TYR A 619 7.55 30.67 -50.16
N ASN A 620 8.22 29.56 -50.46
CA ASN A 620 8.41 29.12 -51.86
C ASN A 620 7.31 28.17 -52.33
N ASN A 621 6.37 28.66 -53.16
CA ASN A 621 5.26 27.86 -53.67
C ASN A 621 5.57 27.07 -54.97
N SER A 622 6.75 26.45 -55.06
CA SER A 622 7.15 25.59 -56.18
C SER A 622 7.66 24.23 -55.69
N VAL A 623 7.69 23.23 -56.59
CA VAL A 623 8.25 21.91 -56.28
C VAL A 623 9.72 22.07 -55.89
N GLN A 624 10.11 21.48 -54.76
CA GLN A 624 11.47 21.59 -54.21
C GLN A 624 12.25 20.28 -54.35
N PRO A 625 13.59 20.32 -54.38
CA PRO A 625 14.45 19.13 -54.48
C PRO A 625 14.22 18.09 -53.37
N TYR A 626 13.83 18.54 -52.17
CA TYR A 626 13.59 17.67 -51.02
C TYR A 626 12.23 16.96 -51.04
N ASP A 627 11.28 17.39 -51.88
CA ASP A 627 9.87 16.98 -51.78
C ASP A 627 9.69 15.46 -51.84
N GLY A 628 10.38 14.79 -52.77
CA GLY A 628 10.30 13.34 -52.95
C GLY A 628 10.91 12.55 -51.80
N VAL A 629 12.13 12.94 -51.38
CA VAL A 629 12.87 12.27 -50.30
C VAL A 629 12.14 12.45 -48.97
N LEU A 630 11.71 13.68 -48.65
CA LEU A 630 10.96 13.97 -47.43
C LEU A 630 9.66 13.19 -47.35
N THR A 631 8.89 13.14 -48.45
CA THR A 631 7.66 12.34 -48.53
C THR A 631 7.96 10.87 -48.25
N SER A 632 8.98 10.31 -48.89
CA SER A 632 9.37 8.90 -48.70
C SER A 632 9.78 8.59 -47.26
N LEU A 633 10.55 9.49 -46.63
CA LEU A 633 10.99 9.35 -45.24
C LEU A 633 9.81 9.41 -44.27
N LEU A 634 8.92 10.40 -44.40
CA LEU A 634 7.76 10.53 -43.53
C LEU A 634 6.82 9.32 -43.65
N CYS A 635 6.60 8.80 -44.86
CA CYS A 635 5.79 7.60 -45.05
C CYS A 635 6.48 6.33 -44.55
N GLY A 636 7.81 6.30 -44.50
CA GLY A 636 8.60 5.20 -43.93
C GLY A 636 8.69 5.23 -42.40
N GLY A 637 8.57 6.42 -41.80
CA GLY A 637 8.72 6.65 -40.36
C GLY A 637 10.16 6.44 -39.85
N GLY A 638 10.31 6.18 -38.56
CA GLY A 638 11.60 5.85 -37.93
C GLY A 638 12.38 7.03 -37.34
N PHE A 639 11.80 8.23 -37.34
CA PHE A 639 12.32 9.43 -36.69
C PHE A 639 11.14 10.27 -36.18
N LYS A 640 11.44 11.22 -35.30
CA LYS A 640 10.46 12.16 -34.73
C LYS A 640 10.34 13.38 -35.62
N ALA A 641 9.16 13.96 -35.78
CA ALA A 641 8.99 15.12 -36.65
C ALA A 641 8.02 16.20 -36.14
N ILE A 642 8.33 17.45 -36.44
CA ILE A 642 7.39 18.57 -36.38
C ILE A 642 7.30 19.15 -37.79
N ILE A 643 6.12 19.06 -38.39
CA ILE A 643 5.88 19.38 -39.80
C ILE A 643 4.91 20.56 -39.91
N SER A 644 5.38 21.65 -40.52
CA SER A 644 4.54 22.75 -40.98
C SER A 644 4.72 22.96 -42.49
N GLU A 645 3.65 22.78 -43.24
CA GLU A 645 3.64 22.84 -44.70
C GLU A 645 2.57 23.83 -45.21
N GLY A 646 2.99 25.08 -45.32
CA GLY A 646 2.18 26.20 -45.79
C GLY A 646 1.95 26.22 -47.29
N ARG A 647 2.76 25.51 -48.10
CA ARG A 647 2.68 25.57 -49.56
C ARG A 647 1.37 24.97 -50.10
N THR A 648 1.09 25.26 -51.36
CA THR A 648 0.02 24.67 -52.19
C THR A 648 0.59 24.07 -53.46
N VAL A 649 1.68 23.32 -53.31
CA VAL A 649 2.23 22.45 -54.35
C VAL A 649 1.83 20.99 -54.13
N SER A 650 1.84 20.13 -55.16
CA SER A 650 1.16 18.83 -55.14
C SER A 650 1.92 17.87 -54.25
N SER A 651 3.25 18.03 -54.28
CA SER A 651 4.18 17.48 -53.31
C SER A 651 3.86 17.85 -51.86
N ALA A 652 3.39 19.06 -51.55
CA ALA A 652 3.02 19.46 -50.18
C ALA A 652 1.87 18.62 -49.62
N SER A 653 0.91 18.24 -50.47
CA SER A 653 -0.18 17.34 -50.08
C SER A 653 0.31 15.93 -49.79
N SER A 654 1.35 15.47 -50.48
CA SER A 654 2.00 14.19 -50.22
C SER A 654 2.80 14.21 -48.92
N ILE A 655 3.55 15.29 -48.66
CA ILE A 655 4.29 15.50 -47.41
C ILE A 655 3.34 15.44 -46.21
N LEU A 656 2.26 16.25 -46.22
CA LEU A 656 1.28 16.26 -45.13
C LEU A 656 0.62 14.89 -44.94
N ARG A 657 0.22 14.23 -46.04
CA ARG A 657 -0.42 12.91 -45.96
C ARG A 657 0.50 11.87 -45.34
N CYS A 658 1.78 11.86 -45.71
CA CYS A 658 2.79 10.98 -45.11
C CYS A 658 3.11 11.37 -43.66
N ALA A 659 3.05 12.66 -43.31
CA ALA A 659 3.13 13.11 -41.93
C ALA A 659 1.86 12.77 -41.10
N GLY A 660 0.82 12.21 -41.72
CA GLY A 660 -0.42 11.74 -41.09
C GLY A 660 -1.55 12.77 -41.01
N ALA A 661 -1.47 13.87 -41.76
CA ALA A 661 -2.52 14.88 -41.83
C ALA A 661 -2.89 15.24 -43.28
N ILE A 662 -4.04 15.90 -43.46
CA ILE A 662 -4.52 16.39 -44.74
C ILE A 662 -4.95 17.83 -44.55
N LYS A 663 -4.52 18.72 -45.43
CA LYS A 663 -4.96 20.13 -45.45
C LYS A 663 -6.41 20.22 -45.96
N THR A 664 -7.31 20.81 -45.19
CA THR A 664 -8.72 21.00 -45.57
C THR A 664 -8.92 22.26 -46.41
N GLY A 665 -9.76 22.16 -47.45
CA GLY A 665 -10.06 23.26 -48.40
C GLY A 665 -9.67 22.98 -49.86
N GLY A 666 -8.97 21.88 -50.12
CA GLY A 666 -8.55 21.54 -51.47
C GLY A 666 -7.47 22.48 -51.99
N TYR A 667 -6.91 22.09 -53.13
CA TYR A 667 -5.75 22.73 -53.70
C TYR A 667 -6.15 24.05 -54.39
N GLY A 668 -5.91 25.19 -53.74
CA GLY A 668 -6.21 26.54 -54.27
C GLY A 668 -7.48 27.21 -53.73
N ASN A 669 -8.24 26.57 -52.83
CA ASN A 669 -9.39 27.18 -52.12
C ASN A 669 -9.11 27.17 -50.61
N TYR A 670 -8.25 28.09 -50.17
CA TYR A 670 -7.92 28.24 -48.75
C TYR A 670 -9.12 28.74 -47.95
N THR A 671 -9.54 27.97 -46.94
CA THR A 671 -10.37 28.47 -45.84
C THR A 671 -9.50 28.66 -44.60
N GLY A 672 -9.24 29.91 -44.25
CA GLY A 672 -8.92 30.34 -42.88
C GLY A 672 -7.64 31.16 -42.73
N ASN A 673 -7.80 32.48 -42.57
CA ASN A 673 -6.87 33.28 -41.77
C ASN A 673 -7.44 33.22 -40.34
N PHE A 674 -7.05 32.20 -39.56
CA PHE A 674 -7.61 31.98 -38.23
C PHE A 674 -7.09 33.03 -37.24
N THR A 675 -7.88 33.37 -36.23
CA THR A 675 -7.51 34.45 -35.31
C THR A 675 -6.82 33.96 -34.04
N SER A 676 -7.09 32.73 -33.62
CA SER A 676 -6.44 32.14 -32.46
C SER A 676 -6.43 30.62 -32.51
N ILE A 677 -5.45 30.04 -31.81
CA ILE A 677 -5.39 28.63 -31.46
C ILE A 677 -5.88 28.51 -30.03
N LEU A 678 -6.84 27.61 -29.81
CA LEU A 678 -7.39 27.30 -28.51
C LEU A 678 -6.66 26.11 -27.90
N PRO A 679 -6.41 26.12 -26.58
CA PRO A 679 -5.87 24.96 -25.88
C PRO A 679 -6.83 23.78 -25.99
N SER A 680 -6.29 22.57 -26.14
CA SER A 680 -7.06 21.32 -26.11
C SER A 680 -6.85 20.58 -24.79
N THR A 681 -7.42 19.37 -24.71
CA THR A 681 -7.17 18.42 -23.63
C THR A 681 -5.69 18.07 -23.45
N SER A 682 -4.86 18.10 -24.49
CA SER A 682 -3.43 17.82 -24.36
C SER A 682 -2.61 18.98 -23.80
N GLN A 683 -3.24 20.16 -23.62
CA GLN A 683 -2.64 21.33 -22.97
C GLN A 683 -1.28 21.75 -23.54
N LEU A 684 -1.10 21.66 -24.86
CA LEU A 684 0.07 22.27 -25.53
C LEU A 684 0.17 23.79 -25.29
N LEU A 685 -0.89 24.45 -24.82
CA LEU A 685 -0.98 25.88 -24.51
C LEU A 685 -1.66 26.12 -23.15
N ASN A 686 -1.23 27.15 -22.42
CA ASN A 686 -1.82 27.57 -21.13
C ASN A 686 -3.01 28.54 -21.30
N GLY A 687 -3.51 28.69 -22.52
CA GLY A 687 -4.57 29.62 -22.89
C GLY A 687 -4.60 29.89 -24.39
N PRO A 688 -5.59 30.65 -24.90
CA PRO A 688 -5.67 30.98 -26.31
C PRO A 688 -4.42 31.72 -26.80
N ALA A 689 -3.87 31.28 -27.93
CA ALA A 689 -2.75 31.92 -28.60
C ALA A 689 -3.23 32.68 -29.84
N ASN A 690 -3.07 34.00 -29.82
CA ASN A 690 -3.53 34.86 -30.92
C ASN A 690 -2.59 34.75 -32.12
N LEU A 691 -3.18 34.68 -33.30
CA LEU A 691 -2.47 34.61 -34.57
C LEU A 691 -2.46 35.97 -35.28
N GLN A 692 -1.46 36.16 -36.13
CA GLN A 692 -1.32 37.28 -37.04
C GLN A 692 -0.96 36.78 -38.43
N ALA A 693 -1.23 37.59 -39.45
CA ALA A 693 -0.83 37.31 -40.83
C ALA A 693 0.52 37.99 -41.13
N PRO A 694 1.66 37.28 -41.04
CA PRO A 694 2.97 37.81 -41.42
C PRO A 694 3.05 38.15 -42.92
N SER A 695 3.84 39.18 -43.25
CA SER A 695 4.15 39.52 -44.63
C SER A 695 4.92 38.40 -45.34
N CYS A 696 4.65 38.22 -46.64
CA CYS A 696 5.31 37.27 -47.54
C CYS A 696 5.02 35.77 -47.31
N VAL A 697 4.20 35.40 -46.33
CA VAL A 697 3.81 33.99 -46.12
C VAL A 697 2.63 33.62 -47.02
N ILE A 698 2.71 32.46 -47.69
CA ILE A 698 1.68 31.98 -48.62
C ILE A 698 0.35 31.72 -47.88
N ALA A 699 0.42 30.96 -46.79
CA ALA A 699 -0.72 30.59 -45.94
C ALA A 699 -0.24 30.56 -44.48
N PRO A 700 -0.51 31.62 -43.69
CA PRO A 700 0.01 31.73 -42.32
C PRO A 700 -0.62 30.69 -41.38
N SER A 701 -1.90 30.40 -41.58
CA SER A 701 -2.60 29.31 -40.92
C SER A 701 -3.52 28.58 -41.90
N TYR A 702 -3.84 27.32 -41.60
CA TYR A 702 -4.69 26.45 -42.38
C TYR A 702 -5.21 25.30 -41.52
N SER A 703 -6.43 24.84 -41.84
CA SER A 703 -7.04 23.72 -41.12
C SER A 703 -6.45 22.39 -41.55
N LEU A 704 -6.37 21.47 -40.58
CA LEU A 704 -5.94 20.09 -40.80
C LEU A 704 -7.11 19.12 -40.60
N GLN A 705 -6.96 17.94 -41.20
CA GLN A 705 -7.74 16.74 -40.89
C GLN A 705 -6.79 15.56 -40.71
N PRO A 706 -7.09 14.63 -39.80
CA PRO A 706 -6.26 13.44 -39.67
C PRO A 706 -6.37 12.56 -40.91
N ALA A 707 -5.23 12.01 -41.36
CA ALA A 707 -5.22 11.12 -42.52
C ALA A 707 -5.84 9.76 -42.14
N LYS A 708 -6.75 9.23 -42.98
CA LYS A 708 -7.50 7.99 -42.70
C LYS A 708 -6.68 6.73 -42.35
N GLN A 709 -5.38 6.73 -42.62
CA GLN A 709 -4.49 5.59 -42.38
C GLN A 709 -3.54 5.80 -41.19
N ALA A 710 -3.52 7.00 -40.60
CA ALA A 710 -2.66 7.33 -39.47
C ALA A 710 -3.44 7.19 -38.16
N ASN A 711 -2.79 6.69 -37.11
CA ASN A 711 -3.32 6.81 -35.76
C ASN A 711 -3.01 8.21 -35.25
N SER A 712 -4.03 9.03 -35.10
CA SER A 712 -3.86 10.48 -35.00
C SER A 712 -4.88 11.12 -34.08
N SER A 713 -4.44 12.09 -33.28
CA SER A 713 -5.27 12.85 -32.35
C SER A 713 -5.19 14.34 -32.66
N ILE A 714 -6.28 15.06 -32.37
CA ILE A 714 -6.34 16.51 -32.49
C ILE A 714 -5.85 17.11 -31.18
N GLU A 715 -4.78 17.89 -31.25
CA GLU A 715 -4.02 18.39 -30.08
C GLU A 715 -4.23 19.88 -29.84
N ALA A 716 -4.75 20.60 -30.83
CA ALA A 716 -5.21 21.97 -30.70
C ALA A 716 -6.22 22.25 -31.80
N THR A 717 -7.16 23.16 -31.55
CA THR A 717 -8.12 23.63 -32.55
C THR A 717 -8.00 25.12 -32.74
N PHE A 718 -8.38 25.62 -33.90
CA PHE A 718 -8.63 27.05 -34.07
C PHE A 718 -9.93 27.46 -33.36
N ASP A 719 -10.14 28.76 -33.21
CA ASP A 719 -11.39 29.40 -32.77
C ASP A 719 -12.67 28.84 -33.42
N SER A 720 -12.58 28.41 -34.68
CA SER A 720 -13.65 27.79 -35.46
C SER A 720 -13.93 26.32 -35.13
N GLY A 721 -13.16 25.71 -34.22
CA GLY A 721 -13.28 24.30 -33.83
C GLY A 721 -12.64 23.30 -34.78
N VAL A 722 -12.02 23.76 -35.89
CA VAL A 722 -11.27 22.89 -36.80
C VAL A 722 -9.84 22.63 -36.29
N PRO A 723 -9.21 21.49 -36.61
CA PRO A 723 -7.89 21.14 -36.10
C PRO A 723 -6.78 22.12 -36.53
N ALA A 724 -5.97 22.52 -35.56
CA ALA A 724 -4.78 23.37 -35.71
C ALA A 724 -3.48 22.57 -35.52
N VAL A 725 -3.47 21.58 -34.63
CA VAL A 725 -2.34 20.68 -34.40
C VAL A 725 -2.86 19.25 -34.40
N ILE A 726 -2.17 18.36 -35.12
CA ILE A 726 -2.45 16.93 -35.13
C ILE A 726 -1.20 16.19 -34.63
N ALA A 727 -1.35 15.37 -33.61
CA ALA A 727 -0.34 14.37 -33.25
C ALA A 727 -0.60 13.08 -34.03
N VAL A 728 0.48 12.42 -34.41
CA VAL A 728 0.48 11.14 -35.09
C VAL A 728 1.41 10.22 -34.33
N GLY A 729 0.84 9.13 -33.85
CA GLY A 729 1.55 8.09 -33.14
C GLY A 729 1.32 6.73 -33.81
N LYS A 730 1.87 5.69 -33.19
CA LYS A 730 1.63 4.32 -33.65
C LYS A 730 0.24 3.86 -33.19
N THR A 731 -0.44 3.08 -34.04
CA THR A 731 -1.59 2.28 -33.57
C THR A 731 -1.06 1.26 -32.56
N GLY A 732 -1.70 1.21 -31.40
CA GLY A 732 -1.35 0.24 -30.37
C GLY A 732 -2.32 -0.94 -30.34
N ILE A 733 -2.35 -1.60 -29.19
CA ILE A 733 -3.37 -2.58 -28.82
C ILE A 733 -4.20 -2.04 -27.66
N ASP A 734 -5.41 -2.57 -27.45
CA ASP A 734 -6.17 -2.28 -26.23
C ASP A 734 -5.31 -2.69 -25.04
N GLU A 735 -5.04 -1.75 -24.14
CA GLU A 735 -4.05 -1.94 -23.09
C GLU A 735 -4.61 -1.51 -21.74
N ASP A 736 -4.69 -2.45 -20.80
CA ASP A 736 -5.02 -2.17 -19.40
C ASP A 736 -3.80 -1.57 -18.70
N TYR A 737 -4.03 -0.48 -17.98
CA TYR A 737 -3.01 0.24 -17.25
C TYR A 737 -3.56 0.80 -15.93
N PHE A 738 -2.66 1.10 -15.01
CA PHE A 738 -2.96 1.95 -13.85
C PHE A 738 -2.05 3.18 -13.85
N ILE A 739 -2.55 4.26 -13.27
CA ILE A 739 -1.73 5.41 -12.86
C ILE A 739 -1.87 5.54 -11.35
N THR A 740 -0.79 5.33 -10.61
CA THR A 740 -0.73 5.58 -9.17
C THR A 740 0.09 6.82 -8.91
N ILE A 741 -0.46 7.76 -8.15
CA ILE A 741 0.22 8.99 -7.75
C ILE A 741 0.57 8.87 -6.27
N LEU A 742 1.86 8.84 -5.96
CA LEU A 742 2.36 8.85 -4.59
C LEU A 742 2.79 10.27 -4.20
N ALA A 743 2.35 10.76 -3.05
CA ALA A 743 2.72 12.08 -2.55
C ALA A 743 3.27 12.00 -1.13
N ARG A 744 4.31 12.79 -0.81
CA ARG A 744 4.69 13.07 0.58
C ARG A 744 4.05 14.39 0.99
N SER A 745 3.08 14.34 1.90
CA SER A 745 2.22 15.49 2.20
C SER A 745 1.52 15.37 3.57
N THR A 746 0.47 16.17 3.78
CA THR A 746 -0.47 16.02 4.89
C THR A 746 -1.43 14.85 4.65
N GLY A 747 -2.05 14.34 5.73
CA GLY A 747 -3.16 13.39 5.64
C GLY A 747 -2.73 11.97 5.26
N TYR A 748 -1.66 11.46 5.88
CA TYR A 748 -1.29 10.05 5.75
C TYR A 748 -2.43 9.15 6.25
N LEU A 749 -2.97 8.31 5.37
CA LEU A 749 -3.95 7.30 5.74
C LEU A 749 -3.26 5.99 6.10
N LYS A 750 -3.51 5.51 7.31
CA LYS A 750 -3.00 4.23 7.79
C LYS A 750 -4.17 3.29 8.10
N PRO A 751 -4.23 2.10 7.47
CA PRO A 751 -5.18 1.07 7.87
C PRO A 751 -4.98 0.69 9.33
N PHE A 752 -6.08 0.48 10.06
CA PHE A 752 -6.06 0.00 11.43
C PHE A 752 -6.73 -1.37 11.50
N LEU A 753 -5.98 -2.38 11.92
CA LEU A 753 -6.55 -3.69 12.16
C LEU A 753 -7.35 -3.65 13.46
N HIS A 754 -8.68 -3.77 13.35
CA HIS A 754 -9.55 -3.74 14.53
C HIS A 754 -9.36 -4.97 15.44
N ARG A 755 -9.08 -6.15 14.85
CA ARG A 755 -8.84 -7.43 15.54
C ARG A 755 -7.84 -8.30 14.77
N ASN A 756 -6.98 -9.03 15.46
CA ASN A 756 -5.97 -9.91 14.86
C ASN A 756 -6.53 -10.93 13.85
N ASN A 757 -7.64 -11.56 14.20
CA ASN A 757 -8.37 -12.49 13.34
C ASN A 757 -9.85 -12.11 13.38
N THR A 758 -10.50 -12.13 12.21
CA THR A 758 -11.95 -11.98 12.10
C THR A 758 -12.53 -13.30 11.62
N TYR A 759 -13.55 -13.80 12.33
CA TYR A 759 -14.22 -15.05 11.97
C TYR A 759 -15.58 -14.80 11.31
N THR A 760 -16.10 -15.80 10.62
CA THR A 760 -17.44 -15.73 10.03
C THR A 760 -18.48 -15.40 11.09
N LEU A 761 -19.47 -14.56 10.72
CA LEU A 761 -20.55 -14.13 11.62
C LEU A 761 -20.07 -13.23 12.76
N GLU A 762 -18.97 -12.52 12.56
CA GLU A 762 -18.52 -11.43 13.42
C GLU A 762 -18.66 -10.08 12.71
N PRO A 763 -18.91 -8.97 13.45
CA PRO A 763 -18.90 -7.65 12.85
C PRO A 763 -17.55 -7.36 12.17
N LEU A 764 -17.59 -6.87 10.94
CA LEU A 764 -16.41 -6.33 10.26
C LEU A 764 -16.37 -4.82 10.50
N VAL A 765 -15.25 -4.30 10.99
CA VAL A 765 -15.10 -2.87 11.29
C VAL A 765 -13.94 -2.30 10.48
N PRO A 766 -14.13 -1.98 9.18
CA PRO A 766 -13.12 -1.26 8.41
C PRO A 766 -12.78 0.05 9.14
N THR A 767 -11.50 0.22 9.48
CA THR A 767 -11.03 1.35 10.26
C THR A 767 -9.75 1.91 9.63
N PHE A 768 -9.73 3.21 9.41
CA PHE A 768 -8.58 3.94 8.88
C PHE A 768 -8.34 5.16 9.74
N HIS A 769 -7.08 5.52 9.96
CA HIS A 769 -6.78 6.72 10.75
C HIS A 769 -5.73 7.60 10.11
N ILE A 770 -5.77 8.88 10.46
CA ILE A 770 -4.73 9.85 10.12
C ILE A 770 -3.91 10.10 11.38
N PRO A 771 -2.67 9.59 11.47
CA PRO A 771 -1.83 9.80 12.63
C PRO A 771 -1.63 11.29 12.93
N SER A 772 -1.61 11.64 14.21
CA SER A 772 -1.46 13.04 14.67
C SER A 772 -0.15 13.69 14.21
N THR A 773 0.86 12.88 13.91
CA THR A 773 2.14 13.32 13.31
C THR A 773 1.98 13.91 11.90
N HIS A 774 0.91 13.52 11.19
CA HIS A 774 0.54 13.96 9.85
C HIS A 774 -0.73 14.81 9.82
N TRP A 775 -1.22 15.20 11.01
CA TRP A 775 -2.38 16.07 11.16
C TRP A 775 -1.97 17.55 11.27
N PRO A 776 -2.46 18.41 10.38
CA PRO A 776 -2.12 19.83 10.36
C PRO A 776 -2.68 20.57 11.59
N ASP A 777 -1.95 21.58 12.10
CA ASP A 777 -2.36 22.33 13.31
C ASP A 777 -3.71 23.07 13.13
N CYS A 778 -4.02 23.50 11.91
CA CYS A 778 -5.31 24.11 11.58
C CYS A 778 -6.43 23.10 11.31
N GLY A 779 -6.12 21.79 11.33
CA GLY A 779 -7.05 20.72 11.00
C GLY A 779 -7.53 20.74 9.55
N TYR A 780 -8.61 20.00 9.31
CA TYR A 780 -9.34 19.98 8.05
C TYR A 780 -10.71 20.65 8.25
N SER A 781 -11.12 21.51 7.31
CA SER A 781 -12.45 22.15 7.35
C SER A 781 -13.57 21.16 7.03
N ARG A 782 -13.24 20.13 6.25
CA ARG A 782 -14.17 19.06 5.87
C ARG A 782 -13.40 17.80 5.49
N ILE A 783 -13.91 16.66 5.93
CA ILE A 783 -13.42 15.34 5.57
C ILE A 783 -14.61 14.55 5.03
N ASN A 784 -14.48 14.05 3.79
CA ASN A 784 -15.40 13.04 3.27
C ASN A 784 -14.63 11.72 3.17
N ALA A 785 -15.08 10.69 3.88
CA ALA A 785 -14.41 9.40 3.92
C ALA A 785 -15.38 8.26 3.56
N THR A 786 -14.96 7.37 2.67
CA THR A 786 -15.69 6.17 2.27
C THR A 786 -14.74 4.99 2.16
N VAL A 787 -15.27 3.77 2.25
CA VAL A 787 -14.53 2.52 2.00
C VAL A 787 -15.31 1.64 1.04
N ASP A 788 -14.65 1.18 -0.01
CA ASP A 788 -15.11 0.09 -0.86
C ASP A 788 -14.71 -1.23 -0.23
N VAL A 789 -15.68 -2.09 0.04
CA VAL A 789 -15.46 -3.43 0.59
C VAL A 789 -15.79 -4.44 -0.48
N THR A 790 -14.77 -5.09 -1.02
CA THR A 790 -14.90 -6.19 -1.96
C THR A 790 -14.86 -7.51 -1.22
N ARG A 791 -15.92 -8.31 -1.32
CA ARG A 791 -16.07 -9.58 -0.59
C ARG A 791 -16.36 -10.76 -1.52
N PRO A 792 -16.00 -12.00 -1.13
CA PRO A 792 -16.36 -13.20 -1.87
C PRO A 792 -17.86 -13.51 -1.71
N LEU A 793 -18.44 -14.05 -2.78
CA LEU A 793 -19.83 -14.55 -2.81
C LEU A 793 -19.93 -16.06 -2.57
N VAL A 794 -18.80 -16.76 -2.50
CA VAL A 794 -18.72 -18.20 -2.26
C VAL A 794 -17.65 -18.50 -1.24
N SER A 795 -17.97 -19.36 -0.27
CA SER A 795 -17.09 -19.80 0.80
C SER A 795 -15.94 -20.65 0.26
N LEU A 796 -14.70 -20.24 0.55
CA LEU A 796 -13.50 -20.98 0.16
C LEU A 796 -13.47 -22.34 0.88
N ALA A 797 -13.78 -22.38 2.18
CA ALA A 797 -13.82 -23.59 2.96
C ALA A 797 -14.85 -24.61 2.43
N LYS A 798 -16.04 -24.17 1.99
CA LYS A 798 -17.04 -25.04 1.34
C LYS A 798 -16.50 -25.62 0.03
N ILE A 799 -15.90 -24.79 -0.82
CA ILE A 799 -15.29 -25.24 -2.08
C ILE A 799 -14.26 -26.33 -1.81
N LEU A 800 -13.31 -26.09 -0.89
CA LEU A 800 -12.24 -27.02 -0.57
C LEU A 800 -12.79 -28.33 0.05
N SER A 801 -13.71 -28.23 1.00
CA SER A 801 -14.28 -29.40 1.67
C SER A 801 -15.13 -30.25 0.70
N GLN A 802 -15.87 -29.65 -0.24
CA GLN A 802 -16.60 -30.40 -1.29
C GLN A 802 -15.65 -31.08 -2.29
N SER A 803 -14.61 -30.39 -2.74
CA SER A 803 -13.63 -30.92 -3.70
C SER A 803 -12.98 -32.21 -3.19
N SER A 804 -12.73 -32.28 -1.89
CA SER A 804 -12.16 -33.46 -1.22
C SER A 804 -13.04 -34.71 -1.24
N SER A 805 -14.37 -34.56 -1.32
CA SER A 805 -15.32 -35.68 -1.32
C SER A 805 -15.26 -36.52 -2.60
N ASN A 806 -14.83 -35.92 -3.71
CA ASN A 806 -14.64 -36.56 -5.01
C ASN A 806 -13.24 -37.17 -5.20
N SER A 807 -12.29 -36.84 -4.33
CA SER A 807 -10.94 -37.42 -4.33
C SER A 807 -10.92 -38.76 -3.58
N THR A 808 -10.46 -39.83 -4.24
CA THR A 808 -10.22 -41.15 -3.63
C THR A 808 -8.87 -41.25 -2.91
N GLN A 809 -8.07 -40.17 -2.89
CA GLN A 809 -6.70 -40.18 -2.41
C GLN A 809 -6.65 -39.76 -0.93
N LYS A 810 -6.33 -40.69 -0.03
CA LYS A 810 -5.98 -40.36 1.36
C LYS A 810 -4.62 -39.68 1.36
N TYR A 811 -4.58 -38.37 1.58
CA TYR A 811 -3.33 -37.63 1.76
C TYR A 811 -2.80 -37.88 3.17
N SER A 812 -1.95 -38.89 3.33
CA SER A 812 -1.32 -39.17 4.64
C SER A 812 -0.19 -38.17 4.88
N ASN A 813 -0.25 -37.45 6.01
CA ASN A 813 0.78 -36.51 6.47
C ASN A 813 2.06 -37.22 6.98
N THR A 814 2.39 -38.40 6.44
CA THR A 814 3.57 -39.17 6.84
C THR A 814 4.72 -38.85 5.91
N THR A 815 5.82 -38.40 6.51
CA THR A 815 7.16 -38.29 5.96
C THR A 815 7.44 -39.40 4.95
N ILE A 816 7.65 -39.05 3.68
CA ILE A 816 8.23 -39.98 2.70
C ILE A 816 9.72 -40.11 3.03
N THR A 817 10.04 -40.97 3.99
CA THR A 817 11.40 -41.51 4.17
C THR A 817 11.49 -42.84 3.43
N THR A 818 11.75 -42.78 2.13
CA THR A 818 12.40 -43.89 1.41
C THR A 818 13.37 -43.29 0.39
N PRO A 819 14.68 -43.59 0.47
CA PRO A 819 15.64 -43.10 -0.51
C PRO A 819 15.34 -43.76 -1.87
N GLY A 820 14.90 -42.97 -2.85
CA GLY A 820 14.93 -43.38 -4.26
C GLY A 820 13.66 -43.16 -5.08
N ASN A 821 12.53 -42.72 -4.51
CA ASN A 821 11.36 -42.33 -5.32
C ASN A 821 10.42 -41.38 -4.55
N THR A 822 10.68 -40.08 -4.62
CA THR A 822 9.83 -39.03 -4.04
C THR A 822 9.38 -38.09 -5.15
N THR A 823 8.16 -38.27 -5.65
CA THR A 823 7.41 -37.15 -6.22
C THR A 823 6.86 -36.35 -5.05
N THR A 824 7.71 -35.54 -4.40
CA THR A 824 7.22 -34.44 -3.54
C THR A 824 6.48 -33.49 -4.48
N SER A 825 5.17 -33.34 -4.31
CA SER A 825 4.43 -32.38 -5.12
C SER A 825 4.83 -30.96 -4.71
N ASP A 826 5.34 -30.17 -5.64
CA ASP A 826 5.61 -28.74 -5.45
C ASP A 826 4.31 -27.95 -5.17
N ALA A 827 3.13 -28.53 -5.47
CA ALA A 827 1.83 -27.93 -5.25
C ALA A 827 1.30 -28.17 -3.83
N SER A 828 0.60 -27.17 -3.27
CA SER A 828 -0.05 -27.29 -1.96
C SER A 828 -1.14 -28.37 -1.97
N PRO A 829 -1.42 -29.04 -0.84
CA PRO A 829 -2.52 -29.99 -0.73
C PRO A 829 -3.88 -29.39 -1.14
N ARG A 830 -4.12 -28.10 -0.87
CA ARG A 830 -5.36 -27.40 -1.27
C ARG A 830 -5.46 -27.25 -2.79
N SER A 831 -4.36 -26.88 -3.45
CA SER A 831 -4.29 -26.77 -4.91
C SER A 831 -4.60 -28.12 -5.58
N ASN A 832 -4.11 -29.23 -5.01
CA ASN A 832 -4.39 -30.57 -5.49
C ASN A 832 -5.88 -30.95 -5.38
N LEU A 833 -6.56 -30.54 -4.30
CA LEU A 833 -8.01 -30.76 -4.15
C LEU A 833 -8.81 -30.06 -5.24
N ILE A 834 -8.46 -28.81 -5.55
CA ILE A 834 -9.13 -28.02 -6.57
C ILE A 834 -8.86 -28.58 -7.98
N ALA A 835 -7.63 -28.99 -8.26
CA ALA A 835 -7.27 -29.60 -9.55
C ALA A 835 -8.03 -30.91 -9.83
N ALA A 836 -8.51 -31.60 -8.79
CA ALA A 836 -9.31 -32.83 -8.92
C ALA A 836 -10.80 -32.55 -9.27
N LEU A 837 -11.24 -31.30 -9.35
CA LEU A 837 -12.61 -30.96 -9.71
C LEU A 837 -12.90 -31.28 -11.19
N PRO A 838 -14.04 -31.92 -11.53
CA PRO A 838 -14.37 -32.29 -12.91
C PRO A 838 -14.44 -31.12 -13.89
N ASN A 839 -14.76 -29.92 -13.39
CA ASN A 839 -14.94 -28.70 -14.18
C ASN A 839 -13.75 -27.72 -14.03
N GLY A 840 -12.64 -28.15 -13.42
CA GLY A 840 -11.51 -27.28 -13.10
C GLY A 840 -11.77 -26.34 -11.90
N PRO A 841 -10.82 -25.42 -11.61
CA PRO A 841 -10.92 -24.48 -10.49
C PRO A 841 -12.13 -23.54 -10.65
N PRO A 842 -12.95 -23.36 -9.60
CA PRO A 842 -14.09 -22.45 -9.65
C PRO A 842 -13.64 -20.98 -9.62
N VAL A 843 -14.35 -20.12 -10.33
CA VAL A 843 -14.18 -18.66 -10.17
C VAL A 843 -14.89 -18.23 -8.89
N ILE A 844 -14.15 -17.63 -7.96
CA ILE A 844 -14.73 -17.00 -6.76
C ILE A 844 -15.26 -15.64 -7.19
N ALA A 845 -16.56 -15.56 -7.45
CA ALA A 845 -17.21 -14.29 -7.73
C ALA A 845 -17.14 -13.37 -6.50
N THR A 846 -16.95 -12.07 -6.74
CA THR A 846 -16.90 -11.04 -5.71
C THR A 846 -17.96 -9.98 -5.97
N GLU A 847 -18.31 -9.24 -4.92
CA GLU A 847 -19.10 -8.01 -5.00
C GLU A 847 -18.37 -6.88 -4.27
N THR A 848 -18.53 -5.65 -4.74
CA THR A 848 -17.98 -4.44 -4.12
C THR A 848 -19.11 -3.54 -3.68
N THR A 849 -19.11 -3.15 -2.40
CA THR A 849 -20.07 -2.18 -1.85
C THR A 849 -19.33 -1.04 -1.15
N THR A 850 -19.76 0.20 -1.41
CA THR A 850 -19.20 1.40 -0.79
C THR A 850 -19.95 1.78 0.49
N PHE A 851 -19.22 2.06 1.56
CA PHE A 851 -19.77 2.52 2.84
C PHE A 851 -19.14 3.85 3.27
N PRO A 852 -19.89 4.76 3.91
CA PRO A 852 -19.31 5.92 4.58
C PRO A 852 -18.50 5.49 5.81
N LEU A 853 -17.43 6.22 6.10
CA LEU A 853 -16.66 6.09 7.35
C LEU A 853 -16.92 7.30 8.26
N TYR A 854 -16.94 7.07 9.58
CA TYR A 854 -17.30 8.07 10.59
C TYR A 854 -16.23 8.17 11.69
N ASP A 855 -15.98 9.40 12.14
CA ASP A 855 -15.14 9.77 13.30
C ASP A 855 -16.04 10.57 14.28
N ASP A 856 -17.15 9.96 14.69
CA ASP A 856 -18.24 10.62 15.43
C ASP A 856 -18.58 9.94 16.77
N GLY A 857 -17.77 8.97 17.20
CA GLY A 857 -17.99 8.15 18.39
C GLY A 857 -19.18 7.20 18.25
N THR A 858 -19.66 6.95 17.03
CA THR A 858 -20.74 6.02 16.70
C THR A 858 -20.36 5.16 15.50
N HIS A 859 -21.29 4.34 14.98
CA HIS A 859 -21.03 3.48 13.81
C HIS A 859 -19.80 2.56 13.91
N GLY A 860 -19.37 2.16 15.12
CA GLY A 860 -18.18 1.33 15.31
C GLY A 860 -16.91 2.12 15.62
N ASP A 861 -16.94 3.44 15.46
CA ASP A 861 -15.96 4.34 16.05
C ASP A 861 -16.23 4.49 17.56
N THR A 862 -15.16 4.41 18.36
CA THR A 862 -15.23 4.41 19.82
C THR A 862 -15.08 5.81 20.43
N THR A 863 -14.46 6.76 19.72
CA THR A 863 -14.22 8.12 20.20
C THR A 863 -14.42 9.13 19.08
N ALA A 864 -15.30 10.11 19.29
CA ALA A 864 -15.46 11.19 18.33
C ALA A 864 -14.21 12.08 18.24
N ASP A 865 -13.91 12.55 17.03
CA ASP A 865 -12.84 13.49 16.69
C ASP A 865 -11.43 13.00 17.12
N ASP A 866 -11.18 11.69 17.09
CA ASP A 866 -9.88 11.09 17.41
C ASP A 866 -9.04 10.71 16.18
N HIS A 867 -9.57 11.06 15.00
CA HIS A 867 -9.00 10.80 13.68
C HIS A 867 -9.02 9.32 13.25
N TYR A 868 -9.78 8.46 13.95
CA TYR A 868 -10.13 7.13 13.49
C TYR A 868 -11.50 7.16 12.81
N PHE A 869 -11.54 6.72 11.56
CA PHE A 869 -12.73 6.68 10.74
C PHE A 869 -13.14 5.23 10.57
N ALA A 870 -14.30 4.87 11.09
CA ALA A 870 -14.78 3.50 11.12
C ALA A 870 -16.21 3.33 10.62
N ILE A 871 -16.55 2.10 10.25
CA ILE A 871 -17.92 1.65 10.03
C ILE A 871 -18.09 0.21 10.52
N ALA A 872 -19.05 -0.05 11.41
CA ALA A 872 -19.39 -1.38 11.87
C ALA A 872 -20.39 -2.02 10.91
N LEU A 873 -19.93 -2.99 10.14
CA LEU A 873 -20.76 -3.83 9.29
C LEU A 873 -21.32 -5.00 10.12
N PRO A 874 -22.58 -5.41 9.88
CA PRO A 874 -23.23 -6.41 10.71
C PRO A 874 -22.56 -7.79 10.57
N PRO A 875 -22.69 -8.69 11.58
CA PRO A 875 -22.20 -10.07 11.53
C PRO A 875 -22.53 -10.84 10.25
N SER A 876 -23.71 -10.62 9.66
CA SER A 876 -24.12 -11.28 8.41
C SER A 876 -23.25 -10.90 7.20
N TYR A 877 -22.53 -9.79 7.26
CA TYR A 877 -21.65 -9.34 6.18
C TYR A 877 -20.40 -10.23 6.03
N THR A 878 -19.95 -10.86 7.13
CA THR A 878 -18.84 -11.81 7.16
C THR A 878 -19.31 -13.28 7.14
N ALA A 879 -20.55 -13.56 6.74
CA ALA A 879 -21.08 -14.94 6.67
C ALA A 879 -20.35 -15.86 5.67
N ILE A 880 -19.41 -15.32 4.89
CA ILE A 880 -18.63 -16.04 3.89
C ILE A 880 -17.15 -15.85 4.23
N ASP A 881 -16.43 -16.96 4.44
CA ASP A 881 -14.98 -16.97 4.62
C ASP A 881 -14.24 -16.69 3.31
N GLY A 882 -13.04 -16.12 3.43
CA GLY A 882 -12.20 -15.71 2.30
C GLY A 882 -11.61 -14.31 2.51
N GLU A 883 -11.02 -13.78 1.45
CA GLU A 883 -10.31 -12.49 1.49
C GLU A 883 -11.26 -11.33 1.17
N TYR A 884 -11.26 -10.32 2.03
CA TYR A 884 -12.04 -9.09 1.88
C TYR A 884 -11.06 -7.95 1.61
N ALA A 885 -11.16 -7.31 0.45
CA ALA A 885 -10.35 -6.15 0.12
C ALA A 885 -11.06 -4.87 0.53
N LEU A 886 -10.36 -4.04 1.30
CA LEU A 886 -10.79 -2.72 1.76
C LEU A 886 -10.04 -1.66 0.98
N HIS A 887 -10.74 -0.75 0.32
CA HIS A 887 -10.16 0.40 -0.38
C HIS A 887 -10.82 1.68 0.12
N ALA A 888 -10.09 2.41 0.96
CA ALA A 888 -10.56 3.66 1.53
C ALA A 888 -10.23 4.86 0.62
N HIS A 889 -11.18 5.79 0.55
CA HIS A 889 -11.11 7.03 -0.21
C HIS A 889 -11.41 8.20 0.72
N PHE A 890 -10.47 9.12 0.87
CA PHE A 890 -10.63 10.33 1.67
C PHE A 890 -10.49 11.56 0.79
N THR A 891 -11.39 12.52 0.96
CA THR A 891 -11.23 13.89 0.46
C THR A 891 -11.03 14.80 1.66
N LEU A 892 -9.82 15.34 1.79
CA LEU A 892 -9.40 16.18 2.91
C LEU A 892 -9.34 17.64 2.46
N CYS A 893 -10.18 18.49 3.03
CA CYS A 893 -10.30 19.89 2.63
C CYS A 893 -9.73 20.83 3.70
N GLN A 894 -9.00 21.85 3.27
CA GLN A 894 -8.51 22.93 4.13
C GLN A 894 -8.92 24.28 3.57
N THR A 895 -9.32 25.18 4.48
CA THR A 895 -9.59 26.56 4.13
C THR A 895 -8.32 27.39 4.31
N SER A 896 -7.82 27.96 3.21
CA SER A 896 -6.70 28.91 3.27
C SER A 896 -7.08 30.16 4.10
N PRO A 897 -6.11 30.93 4.63
CA PRO A 897 -6.38 32.21 5.29
C PRO A 897 -7.19 33.21 4.44
N CYS A 898 -7.20 33.05 3.11
CA CYS A 898 -7.94 33.86 2.16
C CYS A 898 -9.39 33.36 1.90
N GLY A 899 -9.84 32.31 2.60
CA GLY A 899 -11.20 31.78 2.51
C GLY A 899 -11.47 30.81 1.35
N LYS A 900 -10.47 30.48 0.51
CA LYS A 900 -10.59 29.43 -0.52
C LYS A 900 -10.36 28.07 0.13
N GLU A 901 -11.33 27.16 -0.01
CA GLU A 901 -11.20 25.75 0.35
C GLU A 901 -10.46 25.00 -0.78
N THR A 902 -9.42 24.25 -0.42
CA THR A 902 -8.68 23.35 -1.31
C THR A 902 -8.78 21.95 -0.74
N CYS A 903 -9.09 20.97 -1.58
CA CYS A 903 -9.23 19.57 -1.18
C CYS A 903 -8.17 18.71 -1.85
N VAL A 904 -7.70 17.69 -1.13
CA VAL A 904 -6.82 16.65 -1.65
C VAL A 904 -7.44 15.28 -1.44
N ARG A 905 -7.13 14.35 -2.34
CA ARG A 905 -7.56 12.96 -2.23
C ARG A 905 -6.44 12.09 -1.68
N ARG A 906 -6.82 11.13 -0.83
CA ARG A 906 -5.92 10.14 -0.23
C ARG A 906 -6.62 8.80 -0.27
N GLU A 907 -5.86 7.77 -0.59
CA GLU A 907 -6.37 6.40 -0.65
C GLU A 907 -5.48 5.47 0.18
N ALA A 908 -6.09 4.42 0.72
CA ALA A 908 -5.38 3.36 1.43
C ALA A 908 -6.08 2.03 1.17
N GLN A 909 -5.31 0.96 1.08
CA GLN A 909 -5.84 -0.39 0.86
C GLN A 909 -5.32 -1.36 1.91
N GLN A 910 -6.16 -2.35 2.24
CA GLN A 910 -5.85 -3.45 3.14
C GLN A 910 -6.66 -4.68 2.73
N THR A 911 -6.10 -5.88 2.89
CA THR A 911 -6.85 -7.13 2.77
C THR A 911 -7.04 -7.75 4.15
N ILE A 912 -8.27 -8.13 4.48
CA ILE A 912 -8.61 -8.86 5.70
C ILE A 912 -9.07 -10.27 5.33
N THR A 913 -8.47 -11.29 5.92
CA THR A 913 -8.89 -12.68 5.73
C THR A 913 -9.92 -13.07 6.79
N ILE A 914 -11.10 -13.49 6.34
CA ILE A 914 -12.16 -14.05 7.20
C ILE A 914 -12.03 -15.57 7.22
N ILE A 915 -11.94 -16.16 8.41
CA ILE A 915 -11.85 -17.61 8.63
C ILE A 915 -13.18 -18.11 9.19
N SER A 916 -13.64 -19.31 8.82
CA SER A 916 -14.83 -19.89 9.46
C SER A 916 -14.67 -19.98 10.98
N SER A 917 -15.69 -19.51 11.70
CA SER A 917 -15.78 -19.68 13.15
C SER A 917 -16.05 -21.15 13.52
N ILE A 918 -15.94 -21.47 14.82
CA ILE A 918 -16.31 -22.79 15.35
C ILE A 918 -17.52 -22.63 16.26
N ASP A 919 -18.65 -23.17 15.84
CA ASP A 919 -19.84 -23.33 16.67
C ASP A 919 -19.84 -24.71 17.35
N GLY A 920 -19.98 -24.72 18.67
CA GLY A 920 -19.98 -25.94 19.46
C GLY A 920 -21.22 -26.82 19.26
N ALA A 921 -22.36 -26.26 18.84
CA ALA A 921 -23.58 -27.03 18.64
C ALA A 921 -23.59 -27.77 17.29
N GLY A 922 -23.08 -27.15 16.23
CA GLY A 922 -22.98 -27.74 14.89
C GLY A 922 -21.75 -28.65 14.68
N THR A 923 -20.68 -28.46 15.46
CA THR A 923 -19.41 -29.18 15.26
C THR A 923 -19.50 -30.66 15.66
N SER A 924 -19.16 -31.56 14.73
CA SER A 924 -19.16 -33.00 15.02
C SER A 924 -17.86 -33.45 15.69
N VAL A 925 -17.96 -34.27 16.72
CA VAL A 925 -16.84 -34.81 17.49
C VAL A 925 -16.93 -36.33 17.56
N VAL A 926 -15.80 -37.00 17.32
CA VAL A 926 -15.63 -38.44 17.49
C VAL A 926 -14.42 -38.69 18.39
N VAL A 927 -14.60 -39.46 19.45
CA VAL A 927 -13.51 -39.81 20.38
C VAL A 927 -13.23 -41.30 20.25
N THR A 928 -11.98 -41.63 19.90
CA THR A 928 -11.55 -43.02 19.68
C THR A 928 -10.45 -43.40 20.67
N ASP A 929 -10.57 -44.57 21.29
CA ASP A 929 -9.54 -45.13 22.15
C ASP A 929 -8.35 -45.67 21.35
N VAL A 930 -7.14 -45.38 21.79
CA VAL A 930 -5.91 -45.93 21.18
C VAL A 930 -5.45 -47.14 21.99
N SER A 931 -5.48 -48.34 21.39
CA SER A 931 -5.01 -49.58 22.03
C SER A 931 -3.48 -49.62 22.12
N GLY A 932 -2.93 -49.79 23.33
CA GLY A 932 -1.49 -49.94 23.58
C GLY A 932 -0.76 -48.70 24.08
N GLY A 933 -1.36 -47.98 25.05
CA GLY A 933 -0.81 -46.75 25.62
C GLY A 933 0.62 -46.86 26.18
N TYR A 934 1.28 -45.71 26.30
CA TYR A 934 2.51 -45.55 27.07
C TYR A 934 2.34 -46.27 28.42
N GLY A 935 3.23 -47.23 28.73
CA GLY A 935 3.22 -47.90 30.03
C GLY A 935 3.13 -46.88 31.17
N TYR A 936 2.53 -47.29 32.29
CA TYR A 936 2.26 -46.50 33.51
C TYR A 936 0.94 -45.70 33.52
N GLY A 937 -0.23 -46.37 33.51
CA GLY A 937 -1.49 -45.83 34.05
C GLY A 937 -2.19 -44.69 33.27
N ARG A 938 -1.60 -44.20 32.18
CA ARG A 938 -2.13 -43.13 31.33
C ARG A 938 -2.97 -43.70 30.18
N ARG A 939 -4.14 -43.12 29.91
CA ARG A 939 -5.00 -43.48 28.77
C ARG A 939 -4.79 -42.50 27.62
N THR A 940 -4.83 -42.99 26.38
CA THR A 940 -4.68 -42.16 25.18
C THR A 940 -5.94 -42.25 24.32
N LYS A 941 -6.43 -41.10 23.87
CA LYS A 941 -7.56 -40.97 22.96
C LYS A 941 -7.18 -40.11 21.76
N VAL A 942 -7.78 -40.38 20.61
CA VAL A 942 -7.78 -39.49 19.45
C VAL A 942 -9.14 -38.82 19.39
N VAL A 943 -9.13 -37.49 19.43
CA VAL A 943 -10.31 -36.65 19.26
C VAL A 943 -10.33 -36.17 17.82
N GLY A 944 -11.21 -36.75 17.02
CA GLY A 944 -11.55 -36.28 15.68
C GLY A 944 -12.64 -35.22 15.75
N ILE A 945 -12.40 -34.04 15.19
CA ILE A 945 -13.34 -32.92 15.17
C ILE A 945 -13.52 -32.42 13.74
N ARG A 946 -14.76 -32.17 13.33
CA ARG A 946 -15.07 -31.51 12.05
C ARG A 946 -15.80 -30.19 12.36
N PRO A 947 -15.05 -29.08 12.48
CA PRO A 947 -15.62 -27.82 12.90
C PRO A 947 -16.50 -27.20 11.82
N VAL A 948 -17.60 -26.60 12.24
CA VAL A 948 -18.47 -25.76 11.41
C VAL A 948 -18.81 -24.47 12.14
N ASP A 949 -19.10 -23.40 11.41
CA ASP A 949 -19.71 -22.18 11.95
C ASP A 949 -21.20 -22.39 12.28
N ALA A 950 -21.84 -21.35 12.81
CA ALA A 950 -23.27 -21.40 13.18
C ALA A 950 -24.22 -21.58 11.98
N ASP A 951 -23.77 -21.30 10.76
CA ASP A 951 -24.51 -21.51 9.50
C ASP A 951 -24.17 -22.88 8.85
N GLY A 952 -23.35 -23.70 9.50
CA GLY A 952 -22.91 -25.01 9.01
C GLY A 952 -21.80 -24.97 7.95
N THR A 953 -21.15 -23.82 7.74
CA THR A 953 -19.95 -23.71 6.91
C THR A 953 -18.80 -24.43 7.59
N PRO A 954 -18.13 -25.40 6.94
CA PRO A 954 -16.98 -26.06 7.53
C PRO A 954 -15.80 -25.08 7.69
N LEU A 955 -14.89 -25.40 8.61
CA LEU A 955 -13.59 -24.73 8.67
C LEU A 955 -12.76 -24.98 7.40
N GLY A 956 -12.98 -26.12 6.73
CA GLY A 956 -12.24 -26.51 5.54
C GLY A 956 -10.86 -27.08 5.87
N PRO A 957 -10.07 -27.53 4.88
CA PRO A 957 -8.81 -28.21 5.11
C PRO A 957 -7.59 -27.28 5.26
N GLY A 958 -6.52 -27.80 5.85
CA GLY A 958 -5.20 -27.14 5.95
C GLY A 958 -5.09 -26.08 7.06
N LEU A 959 -6.13 -25.84 7.84
CA LEU A 959 -6.13 -24.87 8.95
C LEU A 959 -5.75 -25.47 10.32
N GLY A 960 -5.02 -26.60 10.35
CA GLY A 960 -4.67 -27.27 11.63
C GLY A 960 -3.84 -26.38 12.56
N GLY A 961 -2.96 -25.55 12.00
CA GLY A 961 -2.16 -24.56 12.77
C GLY A 961 -2.97 -23.38 13.30
N TYR A 962 -4.21 -23.18 12.85
CA TYR A 962 -5.11 -22.14 13.36
C TYR A 962 -5.95 -22.62 14.55
N LEU A 963 -5.98 -23.93 14.79
CA LEU A 963 -6.71 -24.51 15.91
C LEU A 963 -5.91 -24.36 17.20
N VAL A 964 -6.56 -23.77 18.20
CA VAL A 964 -6.03 -23.67 19.56
C VAL A 964 -6.59 -24.85 20.36
N VAL A 965 -5.69 -25.66 20.91
CA VAL A 965 -6.03 -26.81 21.73
C VAL A 965 -5.61 -26.54 23.17
N THR A 966 -6.57 -26.59 24.09
CA THR A 966 -6.33 -26.47 25.53
C THR A 966 -6.79 -27.73 26.24
N THR A 967 -6.12 -28.10 27.33
CA THR A 967 -6.41 -29.32 28.08
C THR A 967 -6.63 -29.04 29.57
N GLU A 968 -7.44 -29.88 30.22
CA GLU A 968 -7.79 -29.77 31.64
C GLU A 968 -7.89 -31.17 32.29
N GLY A 969 -7.94 -31.22 33.62
CA GLY A 969 -8.06 -32.48 34.37
C GLY A 969 -6.90 -33.47 34.14
N GLY A 970 -5.68 -32.97 33.95
CA GLY A 970 -4.48 -33.80 33.73
C GLY A 970 -4.28 -34.30 32.29
N ALA A 971 -5.12 -33.87 31.34
CA ALA A 971 -4.94 -34.16 29.93
C ALA A 971 -3.76 -33.37 29.32
N VAL A 972 -3.06 -33.98 28.36
CA VAL A 972 -1.93 -33.39 27.62
C VAL A 972 -2.04 -33.79 26.15
N VAL A 973 -1.79 -32.84 25.26
CA VAL A 973 -1.78 -33.06 23.81
C VAL A 973 -0.50 -33.80 23.40
N GLU A 974 -0.65 -34.89 22.65
CA GLU A 974 0.44 -35.73 22.12
C GLU A 974 0.73 -35.40 20.66
N GLY A 975 1.34 -34.24 20.41
CA GLY A 975 1.76 -33.80 19.07
C GLY A 975 0.87 -32.71 18.45
N PRO A 976 1.13 -32.32 17.20
CA PRO A 976 0.38 -31.27 16.53
C PRO A 976 -1.03 -31.72 16.14
N VAL A 977 -1.91 -30.76 15.91
CA VAL A 977 -3.21 -31.01 15.28
C VAL A 977 -2.99 -31.41 13.83
N VAL A 978 -3.57 -32.54 13.41
CA VAL A 978 -3.42 -33.06 12.05
C VAL A 978 -4.76 -32.94 11.33
N ASP A 979 -4.77 -32.36 10.14
CA ASP A 979 -5.89 -32.53 9.21
C ASP A 979 -5.83 -33.96 8.65
N TRP A 980 -6.66 -34.84 9.19
CA TRP A 980 -6.54 -36.29 8.99
C TRP A 980 -6.98 -36.72 7.60
N ASP A 981 -8.05 -36.10 7.09
CA ASP A 981 -8.67 -36.49 5.82
C ASP A 981 -8.48 -35.44 4.72
N TRP A 982 -7.85 -34.29 5.03
CA TRP A 982 -7.76 -33.13 4.15
C TRP A 982 -9.13 -32.67 3.62
N ARG A 983 -10.18 -32.92 4.41
CA ARG A 983 -11.55 -32.46 4.19
C ARG A 983 -11.98 -31.44 5.24
N GLY A 984 -11.10 -31.11 6.19
CA GLY A 984 -11.40 -30.29 7.36
C GLY A 984 -11.84 -31.11 8.58
N THR A 985 -11.49 -32.41 8.63
CA THR A 985 -11.58 -33.21 9.86
C THR A 985 -10.22 -33.26 10.53
N TYR A 986 -10.13 -32.67 11.71
CA TYR A 986 -8.90 -32.54 12.47
C TYR A 986 -8.81 -33.60 13.56
N GLU A 987 -7.64 -34.19 13.72
CA GLU A 987 -7.33 -35.12 14.79
C GLU A 987 -6.41 -34.48 15.81
N VAL A 988 -6.81 -34.58 17.07
CA VAL A 988 -6.02 -34.19 18.23
C VAL A 988 -5.78 -35.45 19.06
N ARG A 989 -4.52 -35.87 19.16
CA ARG A 989 -4.14 -36.97 20.03
C ARG A 989 -3.92 -36.43 21.44
N VAL A 990 -4.57 -37.03 22.44
CA VAL A 990 -4.53 -36.54 23.82
C VAL A 990 -4.34 -37.73 24.75
N SER A 991 -3.50 -37.57 25.78
CA SER A 991 -3.37 -38.52 26.87
C SER A 991 -3.63 -37.92 28.23
N TYR A 992 -4.23 -38.70 29.11
CA TYR A 992 -4.68 -38.25 30.43
C TYR A 992 -4.55 -39.37 31.46
N GLU A 993 -4.57 -38.98 32.73
CA GLU A 993 -4.60 -39.89 33.88
C GLU A 993 -5.91 -39.67 34.65
N GLU A 994 -6.56 -40.74 35.10
CA GLU A 994 -7.71 -40.66 36.01
C GLU A 994 -7.20 -40.30 37.42
N THR A 995 -6.81 -39.05 37.58
CA THR A 995 -6.33 -38.49 38.85
C THR A 995 -7.43 -37.62 39.44
N GLY A 996 -7.43 -37.40 40.77
CA GLY A 996 -8.45 -36.60 41.47
C GLY A 996 -8.50 -35.11 41.12
N TYR A 997 -7.90 -34.68 40.00
CA TYR A 997 -7.75 -33.30 39.54
C TYR A 997 -8.93 -32.79 38.66
N GLY A 998 -10.09 -33.43 38.73
CA GLY A 998 -11.28 -33.10 37.93
C GLY A 998 -11.40 -33.97 36.67
N SER A 999 -12.52 -33.85 35.96
CA SER A 999 -12.80 -34.66 34.77
C SER A 999 -11.90 -34.25 33.59
N PRO A 1000 -11.06 -35.16 33.05
CA PRO A 1000 -10.14 -34.83 31.96
C PRO A 1000 -10.92 -34.43 30.70
N ALA A 1001 -10.51 -33.32 30.08
CA ALA A 1001 -11.12 -32.83 28.85
C ALA A 1001 -10.09 -32.12 27.97
N VAL A 1002 -10.42 -32.03 26.69
CA VAL A 1002 -9.72 -31.20 25.70
C VAL A 1002 -10.71 -30.23 25.08
N THR A 1003 -10.30 -28.99 24.90
CA THR A 1003 -11.09 -27.98 24.19
C THR A 1003 -10.35 -27.61 22.90
N VAL A 1004 -11.05 -27.70 21.78
CA VAL A 1004 -10.52 -27.33 20.45
C VAL A 1004 -11.30 -26.11 19.95
N GLY A 1005 -10.61 -24.98 19.78
CA GLY A 1005 -11.20 -23.73 19.32
C GLY A 1005 -10.33 -23.03 18.28
N VAL A 1006 -10.69 -21.79 17.97
CA VAL A 1006 -9.85 -20.86 17.21
C VAL A 1006 -9.31 -19.78 18.13
N TYR A 1007 -8.24 -19.11 17.71
CA TYR A 1007 -7.56 -18.10 18.52
C TYR A 1007 -8.52 -16.98 18.96
N GLY A 1008 -8.57 -16.71 20.27
CA GLY A 1008 -9.42 -15.67 20.86
C GLY A 1008 -10.91 -16.00 20.94
N ARG A 1009 -11.34 -17.25 20.69
CA ARG A 1009 -12.77 -17.66 20.79
C ARG A 1009 -12.95 -18.92 21.60
N THR A 1010 -14.15 -19.10 22.14
CA THR A 1010 -14.54 -20.32 22.83
C THR A 1010 -14.51 -21.51 21.87
N GLY A 1011 -13.95 -22.63 22.32
CA GLY A 1011 -13.87 -23.87 21.53
C GLY A 1011 -14.90 -24.92 21.95
N VAL A 1012 -14.83 -26.06 21.27
CA VAL A 1012 -15.62 -27.27 21.57
C VAL A 1012 -14.92 -28.07 22.65
N ARG A 1013 -15.54 -28.16 23.83
CA ARG A 1013 -15.04 -28.94 24.96
C ARG A 1013 -15.47 -30.41 24.83
N VAL A 1014 -14.49 -31.31 24.85
CA VAL A 1014 -14.67 -32.75 24.70
C VAL A 1014 -14.20 -33.46 25.97
N ALA A 1015 -15.12 -34.12 26.67
CA ALA A 1015 -14.78 -34.95 27.82
C ALA A 1015 -14.05 -36.23 27.36
N LEU A 1016 -13.00 -36.60 28.07
CA LEU A 1016 -12.15 -37.76 27.74
C LEU A 1016 -12.44 -38.99 28.61
N ALA A 1017 -13.14 -38.83 29.73
CA ALA A 1017 -13.51 -39.91 30.65
C ALA A 1017 -14.98 -40.29 30.51
#